data_AF-A0A385Q4F2-F1
#
_entry.id   AF-A0A385Q4F2-F1
#
_cell.length_a   1.000
_cell.length_b   1.000
_cell.length_c   1.000
_cell.angle_alpha   90.00
_cell.angle_beta   90.00
_cell.angle_gamma   90.00
#
_symmetry.space_group_name_H-M   'P 1'
#
loop_
_entity.id
_entity.type
_entity.pdbx_description
1 polymer ?
#
loop_
_entity_poly.entity_id
_entity_poly.type
_entity_poly.pdbx_seq_one_letter_code
_entity_poly.pdbx_strand_id
1 'polypeptide(L)'
;MSLLELSKKYGKDEYSLLKENPSLENLSFFSSLSLGNTEWIDIKGKTLFLGSQIAILDDLCNKSKVYIYEDDAERLGSVQAVFDIDIEYISDFDSINLNEFDTVIAYGSEKVSKLIRKEKPNTKLVLIFDNKYGMNYFEEEFGDKEKEALSVKAVREWIGEHSTYYPYPNYRYVYKLFSDKEMPGAGELSQIKAYDYPRFALKDIGERFSQAAKTGDFDSFANSYIIVAGGSEENVYIKYNRTRLPKYQIKTEIRIKDDKKYVVKSALKRESIPHILGMYDGKKRIKNDSVTVLEGTFKNAGEMNFPFVNGKSLSRLCEDYIEKDINGFIEGVKEYLKKIVDEDALNLDAIFDNFIFDGEKFIAIDCEWIFDESMDFIKDRELFIKYRALHIFYQNNADKIQNNFSLTETDFMARFGIDDIDGMDFIERSFQDYIHGDYQEVYLDNYFVETISHETLNEGLEALAELPHAKNKIIELSEINKDRELIVKELTRLRTLTDNHVNNLGIIIDNLRHENEELSKTLNVYNSNLSIPFRIRRKLSTIYNRKYPKGSVERKKLNYRLMSIFHPIKYFKLTHSEQGRNLIEGEFKIGDLYREKGKLNFPYVENPKVSIIIPVYNQIHYTYACLVSLLENTQGYDYEIIIADDVSTDATKEIDNFVSGLVIARNVTNQGFLKNCNNAAKKARGEYIFFLNNDTTVEKDWLSPLIKLLESDKGIGMVGSKLIYPDGRLQEAGGIIWSDGSGWNYGRCDDPNKPEYNYVRDVDYISGAAIMLSRKLWEDIGGFDERYAPAYCEDSDLAFEVRKRGLRVVYQPLSVVVHFEGVSNGTDVNGTGLKRYQVENNKKLQEKWSEEFKNQYDNVGVPNGFRARERSMGKKVILFVDHYVPTFDKDAGSKTTFQYIKMFIERGYVVKFLPDNFAKSEPYTGILEQMGVEVLYGNEMRTNIFEWIESNQANIDIAYLNRPHIATKYIDFIKEKTDIKIIYYGHDLHFLRERREYELTGDVERKNASSYWKSMELDLMRKASISYYPSNVEVDYIHTFDKKINAKAITAYVFEKFGNIDYNPDIREGVLFVGGFSHPPNADALKYFLDNMWDEIYAQIKVPFYIVGSNATDEIKALHNEAKGIIFKGFVSEEELKELYEKVRLVVVPLRYGAGVKGKVIEALYYNDPVITTGVGAEGIDNSYNQMLVADEPGDFVNKCVTLYNDKEALKNMSKAADDYVKNKHSIEAVWDIIREDF
;
A
#
# COMPACT_ATOMS: atom_id res chain seq x y z
N MET A 1 3.14 11.39 3.98
CA MET A 1 3.44 12.81 3.80
C MET A 1 2.56 13.58 4.75
N SER A 2 3.10 14.63 5.37
CA SER A 2 2.37 15.53 6.26
C SER A 2 1.43 16.46 5.44
N LEU A 3 0.44 17.11 6.08
CA LEU A 3 -0.47 18.03 5.37
C LEU A 3 0.31 19.17 4.70
N LEU A 4 1.36 19.66 5.36
CA LEU A 4 2.21 20.73 4.84
C LEU A 4 2.99 20.30 3.58
N GLU A 5 3.51 19.07 3.58
CA GLU A 5 4.21 18.51 2.41
C GLU A 5 3.26 18.33 1.22
N LEU A 6 2.05 17.84 1.49
CA LEU A 6 1.01 17.68 0.48
C LEU A 6 0.59 19.04 -0.08
N SER A 7 0.34 20.04 0.77
CA SER A 7 0.04 21.42 0.36
C SER A 7 1.12 22.01 -0.53
N LYS A 8 2.41 21.82 -0.19
CA LYS A 8 3.54 22.31 -1.00
C LYS A 8 3.64 21.60 -2.35
N LYS A 9 3.32 20.29 -2.41
CA LYS A 9 3.44 19.48 -3.62
C LYS A 9 2.30 19.74 -4.60
N TYR A 10 1.05 19.73 -4.12
CA TYR A 10 -0.14 19.75 -5.00
C TYR A 10 -0.84 21.11 -5.02
N GLY A 11 -0.61 21.99 -4.03
CA GLY A 11 -1.29 23.27 -3.94
C GLY A 11 -2.81 23.10 -3.87
N LYS A 12 -3.52 23.60 -4.90
CA LYS A 12 -4.98 23.51 -5.05
C LYS A 12 -5.44 22.31 -5.91
N ASP A 13 -4.53 21.45 -6.38
CA ASP A 13 -4.87 20.26 -7.18
C ASP A 13 -5.34 19.09 -6.30
N GLU A 14 -6.58 19.20 -5.84
CA GLU A 14 -7.23 18.19 -4.99
C GLU A 14 -7.36 16.81 -5.66
N TYR A 15 -7.54 16.75 -6.98
CA TYR A 15 -7.82 15.50 -7.68
C TYR A 15 -6.58 14.61 -7.72
N SER A 16 -5.44 15.17 -8.15
CA SER A 16 -4.17 14.44 -8.16
C SER A 16 -3.74 14.06 -6.74
N LEU A 17 -3.97 14.95 -5.77
CA LEU A 17 -3.66 14.69 -4.36
C LEU A 17 -4.44 13.49 -3.82
N LEU A 18 -5.77 13.48 -3.98
CA LEU A 18 -6.64 12.43 -3.45
C LEU A 18 -6.45 11.11 -4.19
N LYS A 19 -6.13 11.15 -5.48
CA LYS A 19 -5.82 9.96 -6.28
C LYS A 19 -4.51 9.30 -5.83
N GLU A 20 -3.47 10.09 -5.53
CA GLU A 20 -2.18 9.56 -5.10
C GLU A 20 -2.13 9.24 -3.60
N ASN A 21 -2.94 9.91 -2.77
CA ASN A 21 -2.90 9.82 -1.30
C ASN A 21 -4.31 9.75 -0.69
N PRO A 22 -5.08 8.68 -0.97
CA PRO A 22 -6.43 8.56 -0.45
C PRO A 22 -6.44 8.36 1.08
N SER A 23 -6.90 9.37 1.82
CA SER A 23 -7.20 9.27 3.26
C SER A 23 -8.36 10.19 3.63
N LEU A 24 -9.11 9.86 4.69
CA LEU A 24 -10.23 10.68 5.18
C LEU A 24 -9.77 12.07 5.65
N GLU A 25 -8.58 12.15 6.24
CA GLU A 25 -7.97 13.41 6.66
C GLU A 25 -7.64 14.30 5.45
N ASN A 26 -7.02 13.73 4.41
CA ASN A 26 -6.72 14.46 3.17
C ASN A 26 -8.00 14.90 2.45
N LEU A 27 -9.01 14.02 2.39
CA LEU A 27 -10.32 14.35 1.84
C LEU A 27 -10.97 15.49 2.61
N SER A 28 -10.97 15.43 3.94
CA SER A 28 -11.57 16.48 4.77
C SER A 28 -10.83 17.82 4.70
N PHE A 29 -9.52 17.83 4.49
CA PHE A 29 -8.71 19.04 4.49
C PHE A 29 -8.65 19.72 3.11
N PHE A 30 -8.48 18.94 2.04
CA PHE A 30 -8.25 19.44 0.68
C PHE A 30 -9.50 19.47 -0.20
N SER A 31 -10.49 18.60 0.04
CA SER A 31 -11.56 18.35 -0.92
C SER A 31 -12.64 19.44 -0.98
N SER A 32 -13.06 19.73 -2.20
CA SER A 32 -14.20 20.56 -2.58
C SER A 32 -15.54 19.98 -2.18
N LEU A 33 -15.58 18.77 -1.63
CA LEU A 33 -16.76 18.20 -0.99
C LEU A 33 -17.20 19.01 0.25
N SER A 34 -16.24 19.54 1.01
CA SER A 34 -16.50 20.39 2.18
C SER A 34 -16.98 21.80 1.81
N LEU A 35 -16.78 22.22 0.55
CA LEU A 35 -17.20 23.54 0.07
C LEU A 35 -18.73 23.71 0.10
N GLY A 36 -19.48 22.61 0.03
CA GLY A 36 -20.95 22.61 0.15
C GLY A 36 -21.46 23.19 1.48
N ASN A 37 -20.60 23.37 2.50
CA ASN A 37 -20.98 24.01 3.74
C ASN A 37 -21.17 25.54 3.63
N THR A 38 -20.44 26.22 2.74
CA THR A 38 -20.35 27.69 2.73
C THR A 38 -20.69 28.33 1.40
N GLU A 39 -20.56 27.61 0.27
CA GLU A 39 -20.61 28.22 -1.05
C GLU A 39 -21.94 28.90 -1.42
N TRP A 40 -23.04 28.48 -0.79
CA TRP A 40 -24.40 28.94 -1.05
C TRP A 40 -24.81 30.10 -0.13
N ILE A 41 -23.98 30.42 0.86
CA ILE A 41 -24.21 31.50 1.82
C ILE A 41 -23.78 32.82 1.17
N ASP A 42 -24.61 33.87 1.29
CA ASP A 42 -24.22 35.21 0.83
C ASP A 42 -23.12 35.79 1.74
N ILE A 43 -21.90 35.90 1.23
CA ILE A 43 -20.73 36.37 1.98
C ILE A 43 -20.18 37.61 1.27
N LYS A 44 -20.00 38.70 2.02
CA LYS A 44 -19.53 39.99 1.51
C LYS A 44 -18.63 40.69 2.53
N GLY A 45 -17.76 41.56 2.05
CA GLY A 45 -16.93 42.43 2.90
C GLY A 45 -15.71 41.72 3.47
N LYS A 46 -15.52 41.81 4.79
CA LYS A 46 -14.46 41.12 5.54
C LYS A 46 -14.99 39.86 6.21
N THR A 47 -14.34 38.73 5.96
CA THR A 47 -14.70 37.44 6.54
C THR A 47 -13.62 36.95 7.49
N LEU A 48 -13.99 36.60 8.72
CA LEU A 48 -13.13 35.85 9.64
C LEU A 48 -13.48 34.36 9.54
N PHE A 49 -12.51 33.54 9.17
CA PHE A 49 -12.62 32.08 9.13
C PHE A 49 -11.79 31.45 10.26
N LEU A 50 -12.47 30.76 11.18
CA LEU A 50 -11.85 29.95 12.22
C LEU A 50 -11.83 28.49 11.73
N GLY A 51 -10.72 28.07 11.13
CA GLY A 51 -10.57 26.79 10.44
C GLY A 51 -9.49 26.85 9.37
N SER A 52 -9.32 25.78 8.59
CA SER A 52 -8.18 25.63 7.66
C SER A 52 -8.48 24.85 6.36
N GLN A 53 -9.75 24.64 6.04
CA GLN A 53 -10.18 23.87 4.86
C GLN A 53 -9.83 24.61 3.57
N ILE A 54 -9.00 23.98 2.72
CA ILE A 54 -8.41 24.62 1.53
C ILE A 54 -9.49 25.05 0.52
N ALA A 55 -10.44 24.17 0.21
CA ALA A 55 -11.48 24.48 -0.77
C ALA A 55 -12.45 25.58 -0.31
N ILE A 56 -12.76 25.64 1.00
CA ILE A 56 -13.59 26.72 1.58
C ILE A 56 -12.84 28.05 1.49
N LEU A 57 -11.57 28.08 1.89
CA LEU A 57 -10.74 29.28 1.82
C LEU A 57 -10.63 29.82 0.39
N ASP A 58 -10.45 28.95 -0.60
CA ASP A 58 -10.40 29.35 -2.00
C ASP A 58 -11.68 30.06 -2.47
N ASP A 59 -12.86 29.55 -2.11
CA ASP A 59 -14.14 30.21 -2.40
C ASP A 59 -14.31 31.52 -1.63
N LEU A 60 -13.91 31.56 -0.36
CA LEU A 60 -14.02 32.77 0.46
C LEU A 60 -13.14 33.92 -0.07
N CYS A 61 -11.92 33.62 -0.52
CA CYS A 61 -11.02 34.59 -1.16
C CYS A 61 -11.63 35.18 -2.44
N ASN A 62 -12.45 34.43 -3.16
CA ASN A 62 -13.16 34.92 -4.34
C ASN A 62 -14.36 35.83 -3.99
N LYS A 63 -14.88 35.76 -2.76
CA LYS A 63 -16.10 36.48 -2.31
C LYS A 63 -15.82 37.68 -1.41
N SER A 64 -14.72 37.66 -0.66
CA SER A 64 -14.48 38.58 0.45
C SER A 64 -12.99 38.74 0.75
N LYS A 65 -12.64 39.75 1.57
CA LYS A 65 -11.30 39.82 2.17
C LYS A 65 -11.26 38.87 3.37
N VAL A 66 -10.46 37.81 3.27
CA VAL A 66 -10.42 36.73 4.27
C VAL A 66 -9.35 36.98 5.33
N TYR A 67 -9.74 36.74 6.58
CA TYR A 67 -8.86 36.68 7.73
C TYR A 67 -9.01 35.30 8.34
N ILE A 68 -7.92 34.63 8.68
CA ILE A 68 -7.93 33.28 9.20
C ILE A 68 -7.34 33.21 10.61
N TYR A 69 -7.94 32.37 11.44
CA TYR A 69 -7.35 31.93 12.70
C TYR A 69 -7.31 30.41 12.74
N GLU A 70 -6.11 29.87 12.88
CA GLU A 70 -5.83 28.44 13.05
C GLU A 70 -4.73 28.32 14.11
N ASP A 71 -4.96 27.51 15.15
CA ASP A 71 -4.03 27.31 16.26
C ASP A 71 -3.16 26.06 16.09
N ASP A 72 -3.53 25.17 15.17
CA ASP A 72 -2.67 24.09 14.71
C ASP A 72 -1.61 24.63 13.73
N ALA A 73 -0.34 24.54 14.15
CA ALA A 73 0.78 25.10 13.39
C ALA A 73 0.99 24.40 12.02
N GLU A 74 0.67 23.12 11.91
CA GLU A 74 0.82 22.39 10.66
C GLU A 74 -0.27 22.79 9.66
N ARG A 75 -1.53 22.86 10.10
CA ARG A 75 -2.66 23.31 9.27
C ARG A 75 -2.50 24.76 8.86
N LEU A 76 -2.06 25.64 9.77
CA LEU A 76 -1.74 27.03 9.45
C LEU A 76 -0.63 27.12 8.40
N GLY A 77 0.47 26.38 8.60
CA GLY A 77 1.56 26.32 7.62
C GLY A 77 1.11 25.77 6.27
N SER A 78 0.17 24.82 6.26
CA SER A 78 -0.41 24.21 5.07
C SER A 78 -1.27 25.20 4.29
N VAL A 79 -2.05 26.04 4.98
CA VAL A 79 -2.80 27.16 4.38
C VAL A 79 -1.82 28.20 3.81
N GLN A 80 -0.80 28.58 4.57
CA GLN A 80 0.22 29.54 4.13
C GLN A 80 0.94 29.06 2.86
N ALA A 81 1.24 27.76 2.76
CA ALA A 81 1.84 27.18 1.57
C ALA A 81 0.95 27.26 0.31
N VAL A 82 -0.38 27.30 0.48
CA VAL A 82 -1.33 27.34 -0.64
C VAL A 82 -1.75 28.76 -1.01
N PHE A 83 -1.87 29.66 -0.03
CA PHE A 83 -2.47 30.99 -0.20
C PHE A 83 -1.53 32.18 0.04
N ASP A 84 -0.31 31.98 0.54
CA ASP A 84 0.80 32.92 0.81
C ASP A 84 0.43 34.40 1.13
N ILE A 85 -0.11 35.18 0.19
CA ILE A 85 -0.49 36.60 0.33
C ILE A 85 -2.00 36.93 0.24
N ASP A 86 -2.86 35.96 -0.09
CA ASP A 86 -4.29 36.19 -0.38
C ASP A 86 -5.18 36.26 0.88
N ILE A 87 -4.61 35.94 2.05
CA ILE A 87 -5.31 35.85 3.33
C ILE A 87 -4.51 36.57 4.41
N GLU A 88 -5.21 37.25 5.32
CA GLU A 88 -4.62 37.87 6.51
C GLU A 88 -4.62 36.87 7.68
N TYR A 89 -3.46 36.61 8.27
CA TYR A 89 -3.31 35.61 9.34
C TYR A 89 -3.37 36.26 10.73
N ILE A 90 -4.27 35.76 11.58
CA ILE A 90 -4.40 36.23 12.96
C ILE A 90 -3.73 35.22 13.89
N SER A 91 -2.78 35.68 14.71
CA SER A 91 -2.02 34.82 15.64
C SER A 91 -2.66 34.68 17.02
N ASP A 92 -3.47 35.65 17.45
CA ASP A 92 -4.08 35.67 18.79
C ASP A 92 -5.60 35.80 18.70
N PHE A 93 -6.31 34.76 19.14
CA PHE A 93 -7.77 34.69 19.15
C PHE A 93 -8.38 35.72 20.09
N ASP A 94 -7.78 35.95 21.26
CA ASP A 94 -8.39 36.75 22.31
C ASP A 94 -8.40 38.23 21.93
N SER A 95 -7.40 38.70 21.18
CA SER A 95 -7.36 40.07 20.64
C SER A 95 -8.40 40.38 19.55
N ILE A 96 -9.10 39.37 19.00
CA ILE A 96 -10.04 39.55 17.90
C ILE A 96 -11.31 40.26 18.38
N ASN A 97 -11.59 41.42 17.79
CA ASN A 97 -12.89 42.09 17.88
C ASN A 97 -13.82 41.58 16.76
N LEU A 98 -14.76 40.71 17.12
CA LEU A 98 -15.64 40.03 16.14
C LEU A 98 -16.55 41.00 15.36
N ASN A 99 -16.82 42.20 15.88
CA ASN A 99 -17.65 43.20 15.20
C ASN A 99 -16.90 43.96 14.08
N GLU A 100 -15.61 43.71 13.86
CA GLU A 100 -14.84 44.28 12.74
C GLU A 100 -15.02 43.52 11.42
N PHE A 101 -15.64 42.34 11.47
CA PHE A 101 -15.85 41.45 10.33
C PHE A 101 -17.33 41.43 9.97
N ASP A 102 -17.64 41.52 8.68
CA ASP A 102 -19.02 41.46 8.18
C ASP A 102 -19.59 40.04 8.32
N THR A 103 -18.74 39.02 8.20
CA THR A 103 -19.09 37.60 8.39
C THR A 103 -18.03 36.88 9.23
N VAL A 104 -18.47 36.07 10.19
CA VAL A 104 -17.61 35.18 10.98
C VAL A 104 -18.06 33.73 10.75
N ILE A 105 -17.12 32.86 10.40
CA ILE A 105 -17.35 31.46 10.12
C ILE A 105 -16.46 30.62 11.03
N ALA A 106 -17.04 29.65 11.73
CA ALA A 106 -16.30 28.69 12.54
C ALA A 106 -16.55 27.26 12.04
N TYR A 107 -15.46 26.54 11.75
CA TYR A 107 -15.50 25.19 11.19
C TYR A 107 -14.92 24.17 12.17
N GLY A 108 -15.74 23.20 12.58
CA GLY A 108 -15.42 22.15 13.55
C GLY A 108 -15.81 22.50 14.99
N SER A 109 -16.16 21.48 15.78
CA SER A 109 -16.63 21.64 17.16
C SER A 109 -15.67 22.41 18.05
N GLU A 110 -14.35 22.24 17.87
CA GLU A 110 -13.34 22.97 18.64
C GLU A 110 -13.41 24.48 18.39
N LYS A 111 -13.45 24.90 17.12
CA LYS A 111 -13.49 26.32 16.74
C LYS A 111 -14.80 26.97 17.16
N VAL A 112 -15.92 26.26 17.02
CA VAL A 112 -17.22 26.73 17.51
C VAL A 112 -17.21 26.86 19.03
N SER A 113 -16.70 25.86 19.76
CA SER A 113 -16.60 25.89 21.22
C SER A 113 -15.75 27.06 21.73
N LYS A 114 -14.66 27.38 21.01
CA LYS A 114 -13.81 28.54 21.30
C LYS A 114 -14.55 29.86 21.04
N LEU A 115 -15.29 29.94 19.94
CA LEU A 115 -16.03 31.14 19.56
C LEU A 115 -17.18 31.49 20.51
N ILE A 116 -17.96 30.51 20.96
CA ILE A 116 -19.10 30.76 21.85
C ILE A 116 -18.70 31.25 23.26
N ARG A 117 -17.42 31.16 23.61
CA ARG A 117 -16.89 31.73 24.86
C ARG A 117 -16.74 33.27 24.80
N LYS A 118 -16.85 33.87 23.60
CA LYS A 118 -16.90 35.32 23.41
C LYS A 118 -18.35 35.83 23.39
N GLU A 119 -18.49 37.14 23.58
CA GLU A 119 -19.76 37.82 23.35
C GLU A 119 -20.17 37.68 21.88
N LYS A 120 -21.44 37.32 21.64
CA LYS A 120 -21.98 37.14 20.30
C LYS A 120 -21.83 38.46 19.49
N PRO A 121 -21.24 38.43 18.29
CA PRO A 121 -21.16 39.62 17.45
C PRO A 121 -22.54 40.00 16.87
N ASN A 122 -22.68 41.27 16.47
CA ASN A 122 -23.87 41.76 15.74
C ASN A 122 -23.79 41.48 14.22
N THR A 123 -22.78 40.72 13.78
CA THR A 123 -22.45 40.47 12.38
C THR A 123 -22.98 39.10 11.95
N LYS A 124 -22.86 38.76 10.66
CA LYS A 124 -23.33 37.47 10.16
C LYS A 124 -22.46 36.34 10.72
N LEU A 125 -23.07 35.28 11.22
CA LEU A 125 -22.40 34.16 11.86
C LEU A 125 -22.76 32.85 11.18
N VAL A 126 -21.75 32.02 10.88
CA VAL A 126 -21.91 30.67 10.33
C VAL A 126 -21.12 29.69 11.19
N LEU A 127 -21.81 28.74 11.82
CA LEU A 127 -21.19 27.74 12.69
C LEU A 127 -21.39 26.35 12.09
N ILE A 128 -20.30 25.64 11.81
CA ILE A 128 -20.30 24.32 11.18
C ILE A 128 -19.65 23.35 12.16
N PHE A 129 -20.38 22.33 12.62
CA PHE A 129 -19.86 21.40 13.62
C PHE A 129 -20.61 20.07 13.60
N ASP A 130 -19.96 19.04 14.14
CA ASP A 130 -20.50 17.70 14.32
C ASP A 130 -21.50 17.62 15.49
N ASN A 131 -22.44 16.70 15.38
CA ASN A 131 -23.38 16.39 16.44
C ASN A 131 -22.84 15.24 17.30
N LYS A 132 -22.51 15.52 18.56
CA LYS A 132 -22.14 14.48 19.53
C LYS A 132 -23.21 13.40 19.73
N TYR A 133 -24.48 13.71 19.46
CA TYR A 133 -25.59 12.78 19.51
C TYR A 133 -26.09 12.43 18.10
N GLY A 134 -25.23 12.56 17.08
CA GLY A 134 -25.58 12.14 15.72
C GLY A 134 -25.57 10.62 15.60
N MET A 135 -26.17 10.08 14.54
CA MET A 135 -26.16 8.62 14.28
C MET A 135 -24.75 8.03 14.28
N ASN A 136 -23.75 8.75 13.78
CA ASN A 136 -22.35 8.32 13.81
C ASN A 136 -21.75 8.29 15.24
N TYR A 137 -22.28 9.06 16.19
CA TYR A 137 -21.71 9.22 17.53
C TYR A 137 -22.51 8.51 18.63
N PHE A 138 -23.72 8.04 18.31
CA PHE A 138 -24.57 7.24 19.20
C PHE A 138 -24.07 5.80 19.41
N GLU A 139 -23.23 5.30 18.51
CA GLU A 139 -22.59 4.00 18.64
C GLU A 139 -21.22 4.22 19.36
N GLU A 140 -20.94 3.48 20.45
CA GLU A 140 -19.91 3.84 21.45
C GLU A 140 -18.44 3.87 20.93
N GLU A 141 -18.21 3.40 19.70
CA GLU A 141 -16.89 3.11 19.10
C GLU A 141 -16.39 4.15 18.08
N PHE A 142 -17.21 5.12 17.66
CA PHE A 142 -17.00 5.83 16.38
C PHE A 142 -16.57 7.30 16.53
N GLY A 143 -16.23 7.77 17.74
CA GLY A 143 -15.89 9.18 17.99
C GLY A 143 -14.61 9.39 18.80
N ASP A 144 -13.85 10.44 18.44
CA ASP A 144 -12.79 11.00 19.27
C ASP A 144 -13.44 11.58 20.54
N LYS A 145 -13.33 10.86 21.66
CA LYS A 145 -13.92 11.25 22.95
C LYS A 145 -13.14 12.36 23.66
N GLU A 146 -12.12 12.93 23.02
CA GLU A 146 -11.26 13.94 23.64
C GLU A 146 -11.92 15.32 23.73
N LYS A 147 -12.32 15.66 24.97
CA LYS A 147 -12.58 16.99 25.58
C LYS A 147 -13.80 17.81 25.08
N GLU A 148 -14.68 18.11 26.04
CA GLU A 148 -15.78 19.11 26.01
C GLU A 148 -16.67 19.12 24.76
N ALA A 149 -17.33 17.99 24.47
CA ALA A 149 -18.28 17.93 23.36
C ALA A 149 -19.39 18.99 23.43
N LEU A 150 -19.53 19.75 22.35
CA LEU A 150 -20.41 20.89 22.21
C LEU A 150 -21.87 20.46 21.99
N SER A 151 -22.81 21.03 22.76
CA SER A 151 -24.23 20.78 22.60
C SER A 151 -24.86 21.77 21.61
N VAL A 152 -25.54 21.27 20.57
CA VAL A 152 -26.29 22.11 19.61
C VAL A 152 -27.30 23.03 20.33
N LYS A 153 -27.91 22.54 21.42
CA LYS A 153 -28.83 23.33 22.24
C LYS A 153 -28.13 24.56 22.84
N ALA A 154 -26.93 24.38 23.39
CA ALA A 154 -26.15 25.49 23.95
C ALA A 154 -25.75 26.51 22.87
N VAL A 155 -25.41 26.03 21.67
CA VAL A 155 -25.09 26.90 20.52
C VAL A 155 -26.32 27.71 20.09
N ARG A 156 -27.48 27.06 19.96
CA ARG A 156 -28.76 27.71 19.61
C ARG A 156 -29.20 28.74 20.65
N GLU A 157 -29.02 28.44 21.94
CA GLU A 157 -29.31 29.36 23.04
C GLU A 157 -28.39 30.58 23.02
N TRP A 158 -27.11 30.39 22.75
CA TRP A 158 -26.14 31.50 22.64
C TRP A 158 -26.39 32.36 21.39
N ILE A 159 -26.74 31.75 20.26
CA ILE A 159 -26.92 32.48 19.00
C ILE A 159 -28.27 33.23 18.91
N GLY A 160 -29.34 32.74 19.53
CA GLY A 160 -30.67 33.38 19.47
C GLY A 160 -31.40 33.13 18.14
N GLU A 161 -31.83 34.16 17.41
CA GLU A 161 -32.50 34.01 16.11
C GLU A 161 -31.54 33.47 15.03
N HIS A 162 -31.89 32.33 14.43
CA HIS A 162 -31.05 31.61 13.47
C HIS A 162 -31.86 30.75 12.50
N SER A 163 -31.19 30.23 11.47
CA SER A 163 -31.66 29.12 10.63
C SER A 163 -30.68 27.95 10.77
N THR A 164 -31.22 26.74 10.94
CA THR A 164 -30.39 25.52 10.98
C THR A 164 -30.45 24.79 9.64
N TYR A 165 -29.28 24.32 9.21
CA TYR A 165 -29.11 23.44 8.07
C TYR A 165 -28.39 22.16 8.48
N TYR A 166 -28.64 21.09 7.74
CA TYR A 166 -28.20 19.73 8.02
C TYR A 166 -27.42 19.21 6.81
N PRO A 167 -26.08 19.36 6.79
CA PRO A 167 -25.25 18.78 5.74
C PRO A 167 -25.22 17.27 5.90
N TYR A 168 -25.34 16.57 4.78
CA TYR A 168 -25.56 15.15 4.73
C TYR A 168 -24.67 14.46 3.66
N PRO A 169 -24.04 13.30 3.97
CA PRO A 169 -24.14 12.52 5.22
C PRO A 169 -23.44 13.16 6.44
N ASN A 170 -22.52 14.10 6.24
CA ASN A 170 -21.97 14.95 7.30
C ASN A 170 -21.32 16.23 6.71
N TYR A 171 -20.77 17.10 7.57
CA TYR A 171 -20.12 18.34 7.15
C TYR A 171 -18.77 18.16 6.42
N ARG A 172 -18.15 16.98 6.45
CA ARG A 172 -16.90 16.69 5.70
C ARG A 172 -17.21 16.33 4.25
N TYR A 173 -18.35 15.68 4.02
CA TYR A 173 -18.88 15.35 2.70
C TYR A 173 -20.33 15.82 2.55
N VAL A 174 -20.53 16.98 1.93
CA VAL A 174 -21.86 17.55 1.71
C VAL A 174 -22.40 17.10 0.35
N TYR A 175 -23.14 16.00 0.34
CA TYR A 175 -23.89 15.52 -0.83
C TYR A 175 -25.25 16.22 -0.93
N LYS A 176 -25.96 16.30 0.19
CA LYS A 176 -27.23 17.02 0.33
C LYS A 176 -27.16 17.98 1.51
N LEU A 177 -27.96 19.04 1.46
CA LEU A 177 -28.16 19.99 2.53
C LEU A 177 -29.65 20.21 2.71
N PHE A 178 -30.15 20.00 3.92
CA PHE A 178 -31.54 20.28 4.30
C PHE A 178 -31.60 21.50 5.21
N SER A 179 -32.71 22.23 5.21
CA SER A 179 -32.99 23.32 6.16
C SER A 179 -34.05 22.85 7.16
N ASP A 180 -34.08 23.48 8.33
CA ASP A 180 -35.21 23.40 9.26
C ASP A 180 -36.58 23.76 8.64
N LYS A 181 -36.60 24.50 7.53
CA LYS A 181 -37.81 24.79 6.73
C LYS A 181 -38.20 23.68 5.77
N GLU A 182 -37.26 22.79 5.40
CA GLU A 182 -37.48 21.66 4.48
C GLU A 182 -36.65 20.45 4.94
N MET A 183 -37.21 19.70 5.89
CA MET A 183 -36.60 18.48 6.42
C MET A 183 -36.69 17.31 5.43
N PRO A 184 -35.76 16.34 5.51
CA PRO A 184 -35.81 15.16 4.66
C PRO A 184 -37.08 14.35 4.86
N GLY A 185 -37.61 13.77 3.77
CA GLY A 185 -38.70 12.81 3.83
C GLY A 185 -38.21 11.40 4.20
N ALA A 186 -39.11 10.55 4.71
CA ALA A 186 -38.79 9.18 5.14
C ALA A 186 -38.04 8.36 4.06
N GLY A 187 -38.46 8.40 2.80
CA GLY A 187 -37.78 7.64 1.73
C GLY A 187 -36.55 8.33 1.12
N GLU A 188 -36.23 9.56 1.50
CA GLU A 188 -35.18 10.34 0.80
C GLU A 188 -33.75 9.95 1.22
N LEU A 189 -33.62 9.30 2.39
CA LEU A 189 -32.34 8.95 3.01
C LEU A 189 -32.05 7.44 3.02
N SER A 190 -32.97 6.60 2.52
CA SER A 190 -32.86 5.13 2.59
C SER A 190 -31.77 4.52 1.72
N GLN A 191 -31.33 5.19 0.65
CA GLN A 191 -30.32 4.66 -0.29
C GLN A 191 -28.87 5.06 0.04
N ILE A 192 -28.62 5.58 1.25
CA ILE A 192 -27.34 6.22 1.55
C ILE A 192 -26.41 5.22 2.26
N LYS A 193 -25.23 5.03 1.65
CA LYS A 193 -24.17 4.16 2.18
C LYS A 193 -23.47 4.78 3.39
N ALA A 194 -22.95 3.94 4.27
CA ALA A 194 -22.19 4.35 5.45
C ALA A 194 -20.87 5.03 5.03
N TYR A 195 -20.69 6.28 5.46
CA TYR A 195 -19.52 7.12 5.17
C TYR A 195 -18.89 7.58 6.48
N ASP A 196 -17.56 7.51 6.58
CA ASP A 196 -16.82 7.79 7.83
C ASP A 196 -17.10 6.72 8.93
N TYR A 197 -17.14 5.44 8.53
CA TYR A 197 -17.29 4.25 9.39
C TYR A 197 -16.06 3.33 9.22
N PRO A 198 -15.76 2.41 10.18
CA PRO A 198 -14.91 1.24 9.96
C PRO A 198 -15.41 0.44 8.77
N ARG A 199 -14.53 -0.33 8.11
CA ARG A 199 -14.82 -1.07 6.86
C ARG A 199 -16.07 -1.95 6.83
N PHE A 200 -16.67 -2.25 7.98
CA PHE A 200 -17.95 -2.92 8.10
C PHE A 200 -18.82 -2.22 9.15
N ALA A 201 -20.07 -1.90 8.78
CA ALA A 201 -21.06 -1.36 9.70
C ALA A 201 -22.21 -2.37 9.87
N LEU A 202 -22.56 -2.72 11.10
CA LEU A 202 -23.54 -3.80 11.42
C LEU A 202 -25.01 -3.44 11.17
N LYS A 203 -25.29 -2.24 10.63
CA LYS A 203 -26.64 -1.71 10.45
C LYS A 203 -26.73 -0.82 9.22
N ASP A 204 -27.89 -0.84 8.58
CA ASP A 204 -28.22 0.09 7.50
C ASP A 204 -28.43 1.50 8.08
N ILE A 205 -27.45 2.37 7.87
CA ILE A 205 -27.48 3.75 8.34
C ILE A 205 -28.55 4.57 7.58
N GLY A 206 -28.79 4.27 6.30
CA GLY A 206 -29.82 4.90 5.50
C GLY A 206 -31.22 4.64 6.05
N GLU A 207 -31.49 3.40 6.47
CA GLU A 207 -32.75 3.03 7.12
C GLU A 207 -32.96 3.79 8.44
N ARG A 208 -31.93 3.93 9.28
CA ARG A 208 -32.04 4.67 10.54
C ARG A 208 -32.32 6.15 10.36
N PHE A 209 -31.69 6.77 9.37
CA PHE A 209 -32.00 8.16 9.01
C PHE A 209 -33.40 8.30 8.42
N SER A 210 -33.84 7.33 7.61
CA SER A 210 -35.21 7.23 7.13
C SER A 210 -36.22 7.16 8.27
N GLN A 211 -35.94 6.35 9.31
CA GLN A 211 -36.77 6.26 10.51
C GLN A 211 -36.78 7.58 11.30
N ALA A 212 -35.62 8.21 11.53
CA ALA A 212 -35.54 9.49 12.23
C ALA A 212 -36.31 10.61 11.48
N ALA A 213 -36.25 10.62 10.15
CA ALA A 213 -37.06 11.51 9.32
C ALA A 213 -38.56 11.22 9.46
N LYS A 214 -38.94 9.93 9.50
CA LYS A 214 -40.33 9.50 9.67
C LYS A 214 -40.92 9.86 11.04
N THR A 215 -40.13 9.78 12.11
CA THR A 215 -40.57 10.11 13.48
C THR A 215 -40.46 11.60 13.81
N GLY A 216 -39.81 12.39 12.95
CA GLY A 216 -39.58 13.81 13.18
C GLY A 216 -38.38 14.12 14.08
N ASP A 217 -37.55 13.11 14.39
CA ASP A 217 -36.38 13.24 15.28
C ASP A 217 -35.08 13.57 14.52
N PHE A 218 -35.13 13.75 13.20
CA PHE A 218 -33.96 13.95 12.35
C PHE A 218 -33.00 15.03 12.85
N ASP A 219 -33.48 16.17 13.34
CA ASP A 219 -32.64 17.23 13.94
C ASP A 219 -31.76 16.70 15.07
N SER A 220 -32.30 15.85 15.95
CA SER A 220 -31.56 15.31 17.10
C SER A 220 -30.50 14.28 16.69
N PHE A 221 -30.73 13.56 15.60
CA PHE A 221 -29.89 12.46 15.13
C PHE A 221 -29.03 12.80 13.90
N ALA A 222 -29.17 14.01 13.34
CA ALA A 222 -28.32 14.48 12.25
C ALA A 222 -26.85 14.44 12.68
N ASN A 223 -25.94 14.05 11.78
CA ASN A 223 -24.52 13.90 12.13
C ASN A 223 -23.79 15.23 12.34
N SER A 224 -24.33 16.32 11.81
CA SER A 224 -23.70 17.63 11.84
C SER A 224 -24.69 18.73 11.52
N TYR A 225 -24.33 19.95 11.91
CA TYR A 225 -25.15 21.15 11.75
C TYR A 225 -24.37 22.26 11.08
N ILE A 226 -25.09 23.09 10.33
CA ILE A 226 -24.66 24.43 9.93
C ILE A 226 -25.71 25.39 10.49
N ILE A 227 -25.30 26.27 11.40
CA ILE A 227 -26.19 27.28 11.99
C ILE A 227 -25.80 28.65 11.45
N VAL A 228 -26.77 29.34 10.84
CA VAL A 228 -26.58 30.67 10.25
C VAL A 228 -27.41 31.69 11.02
N ALA A 229 -26.79 32.77 11.48
CA ALA A 229 -27.46 33.93 12.06
C ALA A 229 -27.05 35.22 11.34
N GLY A 230 -27.98 36.16 11.19
CA GLY A 230 -27.70 37.45 10.54
C GLY A 230 -27.73 37.42 9.01
N GLY A 231 -28.76 36.81 8.42
CA GLY A 231 -28.99 36.78 6.96
C GLY A 231 -30.38 36.22 6.61
N SER A 232 -30.78 36.34 5.35
CA SER A 232 -32.04 35.81 4.83
C SER A 232 -31.76 34.84 3.67
N GLU A 233 -31.20 33.68 4.01
CA GLU A 233 -30.88 32.68 2.98
C GLU A 233 -32.17 32.13 2.38
N GLU A 234 -32.26 32.21 1.05
CA GLU A 234 -33.43 31.71 0.31
C GLU A 234 -33.37 30.17 0.16
N ASN A 235 -32.18 29.57 0.23
CA ASN A 235 -31.97 28.14 0.06
C ASN A 235 -32.59 27.33 1.22
N VAL A 236 -33.39 26.32 0.88
CA VAL A 236 -33.97 25.37 1.84
C VAL A 236 -33.56 23.92 1.57
N TYR A 237 -33.05 23.63 0.37
CA TYR A 237 -32.48 22.34 0.00
C TYR A 237 -31.39 22.53 -1.04
N ILE A 238 -30.30 21.76 -0.94
CA ILE A 238 -29.26 21.71 -1.96
C ILE A 238 -28.81 20.27 -2.20
N LYS A 239 -28.61 19.89 -3.46
CA LYS A 239 -27.99 18.63 -3.89
C LYS A 239 -26.77 18.90 -4.75
N TYR A 240 -25.64 18.26 -4.42
CA TYR A 240 -24.38 18.33 -5.13
C TYR A 240 -24.07 17.02 -5.86
N ASN A 241 -23.44 17.08 -7.02
CA ASN A 241 -22.98 15.88 -7.77
C ASN A 241 -21.47 15.94 -8.10
N ARG A 242 -20.66 16.38 -7.12
CA ARG A 242 -19.21 16.60 -7.25
C ARG A 242 -18.40 15.36 -7.66
N THR A 243 -18.99 14.18 -7.56
CA THR A 243 -18.39 12.89 -7.94
C THR A 243 -18.52 12.56 -9.43
N ARG A 244 -19.21 13.40 -10.22
CA ARG A 244 -19.27 13.27 -11.68
C ARG A 244 -18.03 13.91 -12.33
N LEU A 245 -17.77 13.58 -13.59
CA LEU A 245 -16.75 14.27 -14.39
C LEU A 245 -16.98 15.79 -14.38
N PRO A 246 -15.94 16.64 -14.42
CA PRO A 246 -16.04 18.11 -14.34
C PRO A 246 -17.10 18.73 -15.26
N LYS A 247 -17.27 18.18 -16.47
CA LYS A 247 -18.27 18.62 -17.47
C LYS A 247 -19.73 18.35 -17.07
N TYR A 248 -19.99 17.56 -16.04
CA TYR A 248 -21.32 17.18 -15.56
C TYR A 248 -21.61 17.62 -14.11
N GLN A 249 -20.69 18.37 -13.49
CA GLN A 249 -20.83 18.81 -12.10
C GLN A 249 -21.76 20.03 -11.98
N ILE A 250 -22.90 19.87 -11.35
CA ILE A 250 -23.93 20.87 -11.07
C ILE A 250 -24.39 20.81 -9.61
N LYS A 251 -24.98 21.89 -9.13
CA LYS A 251 -25.79 21.89 -7.92
C LYS A 251 -27.24 22.19 -8.25
N THR A 252 -28.15 21.55 -7.52
CA THR A 252 -29.58 21.81 -7.60
C THR A 252 -30.04 22.36 -6.26
N GLU A 253 -30.60 23.56 -6.27
CA GLU A 253 -31.05 24.30 -5.09
C GLU A 253 -32.57 24.46 -5.14
N ILE A 254 -33.26 24.26 -4.02
CA ILE A 254 -34.65 24.71 -3.84
C ILE A 254 -34.59 25.96 -2.98
N ARG A 255 -35.18 27.05 -3.49
CA ARG A 255 -35.20 28.36 -2.85
C ARG A 255 -36.62 28.81 -2.54
N ILE A 256 -36.80 29.49 -1.42
CA ILE A 256 -38.05 30.17 -1.05
C ILE A 256 -37.81 31.67 -1.07
N LYS A 257 -38.58 32.38 -1.90
CA LYS A 257 -38.61 33.84 -1.97
C LYS A 257 -40.05 34.30 -2.07
N ASP A 258 -40.45 35.28 -1.24
CA ASP A 258 -41.82 35.80 -1.18
C ASP A 258 -42.88 34.67 -1.04
N ASP A 259 -42.62 33.70 -0.16
CA ASP A 259 -43.43 32.48 0.07
C ASP A 259 -43.64 31.58 -1.16
N LYS A 260 -42.83 31.74 -2.21
CA LYS A 260 -42.84 30.88 -3.40
C LYS A 260 -41.58 30.05 -3.51
N LYS A 261 -41.75 28.75 -3.72
CA LYS A 261 -40.65 27.82 -4.04
C LYS A 261 -40.25 27.93 -5.50
N TYR A 262 -38.96 27.86 -5.76
CA TYR A 262 -38.40 27.71 -7.11
C TYR A 262 -37.13 26.85 -7.05
N VAL A 263 -36.76 26.24 -8.17
CA VAL A 263 -35.59 25.36 -8.28
C VAL A 263 -34.53 26.04 -9.12
N VAL A 264 -33.28 26.00 -8.70
CA VAL A 264 -32.14 26.55 -9.43
C VAL A 264 -31.15 25.44 -9.70
N LYS A 265 -30.76 25.27 -10.97
CA LYS A 265 -29.66 24.39 -11.36
C LYS A 265 -28.48 25.26 -11.78
N SER A 266 -27.33 25.05 -11.15
CA SER A 266 -26.11 25.83 -11.40
C SER A 266 -24.92 24.94 -11.71
N ALA A 267 -24.11 25.34 -12.68
CA ALA A 267 -22.81 24.73 -12.97
C ALA A 267 -21.85 24.94 -11.78
N LEU A 268 -21.24 23.85 -11.29
CA LEU A 268 -20.19 23.91 -10.25
C LEU A 268 -18.82 24.25 -10.82
N LYS A 269 -18.60 23.96 -12.11
CA LYS A 269 -17.35 24.25 -12.84
C LYS A 269 -17.66 24.88 -14.19
N ARG A 270 -16.68 25.55 -14.80
CA ARG A 270 -16.90 26.21 -16.11
C ARG A 270 -17.20 25.19 -17.20
N GLU A 271 -16.60 24.01 -17.09
CA GLU A 271 -16.74 22.87 -17.99
C GLU A 271 -18.17 22.30 -18.00
N SER A 272 -18.99 22.53 -16.96
CA SER A 272 -20.37 22.04 -16.89
C SER A 272 -21.41 23.05 -17.36
N ILE A 273 -21.01 24.25 -17.76
CA ILE A 273 -21.89 25.23 -18.42
C ILE A 273 -22.59 24.62 -19.66
N PRO A 274 -21.90 23.92 -20.60
CA PRO A 274 -22.57 23.27 -21.73
C PRO A 274 -23.63 22.25 -21.32
N HIS A 275 -23.46 21.59 -20.18
CA HIS A 275 -24.41 20.62 -19.66
C HIS A 275 -25.70 21.29 -19.15
N ILE A 276 -25.58 22.42 -18.42
CA ILE A 276 -26.73 23.26 -18.05
C ILE A 276 -27.45 23.79 -19.30
N LEU A 277 -26.72 24.26 -20.31
CA LEU A 277 -27.30 24.70 -21.58
C LEU A 277 -28.01 23.55 -22.31
N GLY A 278 -27.44 22.35 -22.26
CA GLY A 278 -28.00 21.12 -22.85
C GLY A 278 -29.37 20.74 -22.30
N MET A 279 -29.67 21.03 -21.03
CA MET A 279 -30.99 20.77 -20.43
C MET A 279 -32.10 21.59 -21.12
N TYR A 280 -31.81 22.83 -21.52
CA TYR A 280 -32.77 23.68 -22.23
C TYR A 280 -33.03 23.18 -23.66
N ASP A 281 -31.98 22.76 -24.37
CA ASP A 281 -32.13 22.24 -25.73
C ASP A 281 -32.70 20.82 -25.75
N GLY A 282 -32.41 20.02 -24.73
CA GLY A 282 -32.94 18.66 -24.53
C GLY A 282 -34.46 18.63 -24.52
N LYS A 283 -35.09 19.61 -23.86
CA LYS A 283 -36.54 19.79 -23.89
C LYS A 283 -37.11 19.83 -25.31
N LYS A 284 -36.46 20.55 -26.24
CA LYS A 284 -36.97 20.70 -27.63
C LYS A 284 -36.89 19.39 -28.41
N ARG A 285 -36.07 18.44 -27.95
CA ARG A 285 -35.85 17.14 -28.58
C ARG A 285 -36.81 16.07 -28.06
N ILE A 286 -37.31 16.20 -26.83
CA ILE A 286 -38.27 15.26 -26.24
C ILE A 286 -39.65 15.47 -26.87
N LYS A 287 -40.20 14.40 -27.47
CA LYS A 287 -41.55 14.37 -28.03
C LYS A 287 -42.39 13.37 -27.25
N ASN A 288 -43.32 13.88 -26.43
CA ASN A 288 -44.20 13.03 -25.62
C ASN A 288 -45.53 13.74 -25.38
N ASP A 289 -46.62 13.20 -25.92
CA ASP A 289 -47.96 13.77 -25.78
C ASP A 289 -48.55 13.61 -24.36
N SER A 290 -48.00 12.67 -23.56
CA SER A 290 -48.47 12.37 -22.20
C SER A 290 -47.71 13.14 -21.11
N VAL A 291 -46.58 13.77 -21.45
CA VAL A 291 -45.69 14.45 -20.51
C VAL A 291 -45.30 15.83 -21.02
N THR A 292 -45.47 16.86 -20.18
CA THR A 292 -44.86 18.17 -20.42
C THR A 292 -43.49 18.24 -19.76
N VAL A 293 -42.42 18.54 -20.50
CA VAL A 293 -41.11 18.83 -19.90
C VAL A 293 -41.09 20.22 -19.30
N LEU A 294 -40.68 20.34 -18.04
CA LEU A 294 -40.65 21.60 -17.30
C LEU A 294 -39.72 22.63 -17.97
N GLU A 295 -40.21 23.85 -18.15
CA GLU A 295 -39.42 24.93 -18.74
C GLU A 295 -38.67 25.69 -17.66
N GLY A 296 -37.38 25.90 -17.87
CA GLY A 296 -36.59 26.83 -17.06
C GLY A 296 -36.24 28.10 -17.82
N THR A 297 -35.86 29.12 -17.06
CA THR A 297 -35.40 30.42 -17.56
C THR A 297 -33.94 30.62 -17.17
N PHE A 298 -33.11 31.05 -18.11
CA PHE A 298 -31.72 31.36 -17.81
C PHE A 298 -31.63 32.63 -17.00
N LYS A 299 -30.87 32.58 -15.90
CA LYS A 299 -30.37 33.77 -15.21
C LYS A 299 -29.04 34.21 -15.81
N ASN A 300 -28.19 33.24 -16.14
CA ASN A 300 -26.95 33.40 -16.90
C ASN A 300 -26.58 32.05 -17.55
N ALA A 301 -25.47 31.99 -18.30
CA ALA A 301 -25.08 30.78 -19.03
C ALA A 301 -24.88 29.54 -18.14
N GLY A 302 -24.53 29.71 -16.86
CA GLY A 302 -24.30 28.63 -15.90
C GLY A 302 -25.40 28.44 -14.86
N GLU A 303 -26.52 29.18 -14.91
CA GLU A 303 -27.60 29.10 -13.92
C GLU A 303 -28.99 29.19 -14.58
N MET A 304 -29.82 28.19 -14.31
CA MET A 304 -31.18 28.06 -14.84
C MET A 304 -32.21 27.90 -13.72
N ASN A 305 -33.26 28.72 -13.77
CA ASN A 305 -34.35 28.74 -12.80
C ASN A 305 -35.56 27.99 -13.35
N PHE A 306 -36.07 27.03 -12.59
CA PHE A 306 -37.27 26.26 -12.89
C PHE A 306 -38.37 26.60 -11.88
N PRO A 307 -39.64 26.69 -12.32
CA PRO A 307 -40.76 26.84 -11.39
C PRO A 307 -40.90 25.56 -10.56
N PHE A 308 -41.17 25.69 -9.26
CA PHE A 308 -41.41 24.53 -8.41
C PHE A 308 -42.78 23.93 -8.74
N VAL A 309 -42.82 22.62 -8.97
CA VAL A 309 -44.05 21.90 -9.32
C VAL A 309 -44.58 21.20 -8.07
N ASN A 310 -45.79 21.56 -7.66
CA ASN A 310 -46.50 20.88 -6.57
C ASN A 310 -47.25 19.67 -7.14
N GLY A 311 -47.13 18.51 -6.49
CA GLY A 311 -47.84 17.30 -6.91
C GLY A 311 -47.29 16.03 -6.27
N LYS A 312 -47.82 14.87 -6.67
CA LYS A 312 -47.26 13.56 -6.29
C LYS A 312 -46.27 13.12 -7.37
N SER A 313 -45.10 12.61 -6.98
CA SER A 313 -44.20 11.95 -7.92
C SER A 313 -44.86 10.69 -8.48
N LEU A 314 -44.47 10.29 -9.69
CA LEU A 314 -44.97 9.07 -10.31
C LEU A 314 -44.60 7.82 -9.49
N SER A 315 -43.44 7.84 -8.82
CA SER A 315 -43.03 6.80 -7.87
C SER A 315 -44.07 6.62 -6.75
N ARG A 316 -44.49 7.72 -6.10
CA ARG A 316 -45.55 7.69 -5.07
C ARG A 316 -46.90 7.26 -5.62
N LEU A 317 -47.24 7.62 -6.86
CA LEU A 317 -48.46 7.13 -7.51
C LEU A 317 -48.39 5.63 -7.76
N CYS A 318 -47.24 5.10 -8.16
CA CYS A 318 -47.01 3.65 -8.31
C CYS A 318 -47.07 2.94 -6.95
N GLU A 319 -46.60 3.56 -5.86
CA GLU A 319 -46.75 3.03 -4.50
C GLU A 319 -48.21 2.85 -4.09
N ASP A 320 -49.10 3.78 -4.45
CA ASP A 320 -50.55 3.67 -4.17
C ASP A 320 -51.17 2.39 -4.80
N TYR A 321 -50.51 1.78 -5.80
CA TYR A 321 -50.94 0.50 -6.40
C TYR A 321 -50.38 -0.73 -5.67
N ILE A 322 -49.38 -0.60 -4.81
CA ILE A 322 -48.81 -1.71 -4.02
C ILE A 322 -49.83 -2.25 -3.00
N GLU A 323 -50.84 -1.44 -2.65
CA GLU A 323 -51.95 -1.86 -1.78
C GLU A 323 -53.08 -2.59 -2.53
N LYS A 324 -53.02 -2.67 -3.88
CA LYS A 324 -53.99 -3.40 -4.70
C LYS A 324 -53.56 -4.86 -4.90
N ASP A 325 -54.34 -5.64 -5.64
CA ASP A 325 -53.94 -6.98 -6.05
C ASP A 325 -52.79 -6.92 -7.07
N ILE A 326 -52.01 -8.02 -7.16
CA ILE A 326 -50.80 -8.10 -8.00
C ILE A 326 -51.06 -7.71 -9.47
N ASN A 327 -52.23 -8.05 -10.02
CA ASN A 327 -52.56 -7.70 -11.41
C ASN A 327 -52.87 -6.20 -11.55
N GLY A 328 -53.64 -5.63 -10.61
CA GLY A 328 -53.89 -4.20 -10.55
C GLY A 328 -52.59 -3.39 -10.37
N PHE A 329 -51.64 -3.90 -9.58
CA PHE A 329 -50.33 -3.30 -9.39
C PHE A 329 -49.50 -3.27 -10.68
N ILE A 330 -49.28 -4.44 -11.29
CA ILE A 330 -48.46 -4.55 -12.49
C ILE A 330 -49.06 -3.78 -13.67
N GLU A 331 -50.37 -3.84 -13.89
CA GLU A 331 -51.00 -3.09 -14.99
C GLU A 331 -50.99 -1.58 -14.74
N GLY A 332 -51.13 -1.13 -13.49
CA GLY A 332 -50.97 0.28 -13.13
C GLY A 332 -49.57 0.81 -13.43
N VAL A 333 -48.53 0.09 -13.03
CA VAL A 333 -47.13 0.48 -13.32
C VAL A 333 -46.83 0.44 -14.81
N LYS A 334 -47.34 -0.55 -15.57
CA LYS A 334 -47.19 -0.61 -17.03
C LYS A 334 -47.84 0.58 -17.74
N GLU A 335 -48.99 1.04 -17.25
CA GLU A 335 -49.68 2.20 -17.82
C GLU A 335 -48.81 3.45 -17.71
N TYR A 336 -48.15 3.65 -16.57
CA TYR A 336 -47.25 4.78 -16.36
C TYR A 336 -45.92 4.64 -17.10
N LEU A 337 -45.36 3.43 -17.16
CA LEU A 337 -44.13 3.16 -17.90
C LEU A 337 -44.25 3.50 -19.40
N LYS A 338 -45.44 3.31 -19.99
CA LYS A 338 -45.72 3.72 -21.37
C LYS A 338 -45.77 5.24 -21.56
N LYS A 339 -46.11 5.99 -20.50
CA LYS A 339 -46.29 7.45 -20.58
C LYS A 339 -44.97 8.20 -20.46
N ILE A 340 -43.94 7.62 -19.84
CA ILE A 340 -42.67 8.33 -19.57
C ILE A 340 -41.62 8.19 -20.65
N VAL A 341 -41.68 7.12 -21.46
CA VAL A 341 -40.76 6.94 -22.60
C VAL A 341 -41.25 7.83 -23.75
N ASP A 342 -40.40 8.73 -24.21
CA ASP A 342 -40.68 9.58 -25.38
C ASP A 342 -40.60 8.80 -26.70
N GLU A 343 -41.19 9.32 -27.78
CA GLU A 343 -41.30 8.63 -29.08
C GLU A 343 -39.95 8.14 -29.62
N ASP A 344 -38.89 8.93 -29.39
CA ASP A 344 -37.54 8.68 -29.87
C ASP A 344 -36.65 8.02 -28.79
N ALA A 345 -37.19 7.70 -27.60
CA ALA A 345 -36.49 7.16 -26.43
C ALA A 345 -35.18 7.92 -26.11
N LEU A 346 -35.24 9.25 -26.15
CA LEU A 346 -34.10 10.13 -25.97
C LEU A 346 -33.84 10.47 -24.49
N ASN A 347 -34.86 10.52 -23.64
CA ASN A 347 -34.67 10.86 -22.23
C ASN A 347 -34.22 9.64 -21.41
N LEU A 348 -32.91 9.45 -21.28
CA LEU A 348 -32.32 8.37 -20.48
C LEU A 348 -32.58 8.55 -18.98
N ASP A 349 -32.95 9.75 -18.55
CA ASP A 349 -33.27 10.11 -17.16
C ASP A 349 -34.77 9.97 -16.83
N ALA A 350 -35.53 9.28 -17.69
CA ALA A 350 -36.95 9.03 -17.50
C ALA A 350 -37.22 7.95 -16.41
N ILE A 351 -36.82 8.22 -15.19
CA ILE A 351 -37.12 7.44 -13.97
C ILE A 351 -38.35 8.01 -13.27
N PHE A 352 -39.10 7.19 -12.52
CA PHE A 352 -40.40 7.63 -11.97
C PHE A 352 -40.34 8.88 -11.07
N ASP A 353 -39.29 9.05 -10.27
CA ASP A 353 -39.17 10.20 -9.38
C ASP A 353 -38.99 11.54 -10.11
N ASN A 354 -38.58 11.52 -11.38
CA ASN A 354 -38.40 12.72 -12.20
C ASN A 354 -39.70 13.21 -12.88
N PHE A 355 -40.85 12.57 -12.61
CA PHE A 355 -42.15 12.98 -13.12
C PHE A 355 -43.09 13.30 -11.97
N ILE A 356 -43.69 14.50 -12.00
CA ILE A 356 -44.69 14.94 -11.03
C ILE A 356 -46.06 15.02 -11.72
N PHE A 357 -47.08 14.47 -11.09
CA PHE A 357 -48.47 14.65 -11.49
C PHE A 357 -49.08 15.83 -10.73
N ASP A 358 -49.48 16.86 -11.47
CA ASP A 358 -50.07 18.09 -10.92
C ASP A 358 -51.60 18.03 -10.75
N GLY A 359 -52.23 16.94 -11.22
CA GLY A 359 -53.68 16.76 -11.22
C GLY A 359 -54.31 16.74 -12.62
N GLU A 360 -53.63 17.31 -13.62
CA GLU A 360 -54.09 17.35 -15.01
C GLU A 360 -53.15 16.59 -15.95
N LYS A 361 -51.84 16.69 -15.75
CA LYS A 361 -50.82 16.09 -16.63
C LYS A 361 -49.55 15.69 -15.88
N PHE A 362 -48.72 14.88 -16.52
CA PHE A 362 -47.37 14.57 -16.02
C PHE A 362 -46.39 15.66 -16.44
N ILE A 363 -45.59 16.12 -15.48
CA ILE A 363 -44.54 17.09 -15.70
C ILE A 363 -43.19 16.42 -15.44
N ALA A 364 -42.33 16.31 -16.46
CA ALA A 364 -40.95 15.89 -16.27
C ALA A 364 -40.15 17.07 -15.70
N ILE A 365 -39.73 16.93 -14.44
CA ILE A 365 -39.02 17.96 -13.68
C ILE A 365 -37.50 17.84 -13.81
N ASP A 366 -37.01 16.68 -14.25
CA ASP A 366 -35.62 16.46 -14.57
C ASP A 366 -35.46 15.70 -15.90
N CYS A 367 -34.60 16.24 -16.76
CA CYS A 367 -34.28 15.73 -18.08
C CYS A 367 -32.79 15.99 -18.35
N GLU A 368 -31.94 15.62 -17.40
CA GLU A 368 -30.50 15.90 -17.44
C GLU A 368 -29.79 15.09 -18.54
N TRP A 369 -30.26 13.87 -18.81
CA TRP A 369 -29.59 12.94 -19.71
C TRP A 369 -30.41 12.67 -20.97
N ILE A 370 -30.02 13.35 -22.05
CA ILE A 370 -30.55 13.10 -23.39
C ILE A 370 -29.53 12.29 -24.17
N PHE A 371 -29.98 11.20 -24.80
CA PHE A 371 -29.14 10.36 -25.64
C PHE A 371 -28.46 11.16 -26.77
N ASP A 372 -27.18 10.89 -26.97
CA ASP A 372 -26.37 11.35 -28.09
C ASP A 372 -25.45 10.23 -28.63
N GLU A 373 -24.78 10.46 -29.76
CA GLU A 373 -23.96 9.47 -30.48
C GLU A 373 -22.77 8.94 -29.64
N SER A 374 -22.35 9.63 -28.59
CA SER A 374 -21.31 9.12 -27.69
C SER A 374 -21.80 7.99 -26.78
N MET A 375 -23.11 7.77 -26.69
CA MET A 375 -23.76 6.75 -25.87
C MET A 375 -24.18 5.50 -26.65
N ASP A 376 -23.59 5.27 -27.83
CA ASP A 376 -23.91 4.14 -28.75
C ASP A 376 -23.78 2.73 -28.13
N PHE A 377 -23.20 2.61 -26.92
CA PHE A 377 -23.22 1.37 -26.15
C PHE A 377 -24.64 1.00 -25.64
N ILE A 378 -25.55 1.97 -25.52
CA ILE A 378 -26.97 1.78 -25.18
C ILE A 378 -27.75 1.47 -26.46
N LYS A 379 -27.78 0.20 -26.84
CA LYS A 379 -28.39 -0.23 -28.12
C LYS A 379 -29.91 -0.23 -28.11
N ASP A 380 -30.52 -0.62 -27.00
CA ASP A 380 -31.97 -0.63 -26.82
C ASP A 380 -32.36 0.40 -25.75
N ARG A 381 -32.57 1.64 -26.21
CA ARG A 381 -32.81 2.80 -25.33
C ARG A 381 -34.14 2.70 -24.59
N GLU A 382 -35.17 2.21 -25.26
CA GLU A 382 -36.49 2.03 -24.65
C GLU A 382 -36.43 0.97 -23.53
N LEU A 383 -35.78 -0.16 -23.79
CA LEU A 383 -35.61 -1.19 -22.76
C LEU A 383 -34.75 -0.68 -21.59
N PHE A 384 -33.68 0.07 -21.88
CA PHE A 384 -32.81 0.63 -20.85
C PHE A 384 -33.54 1.65 -19.98
N ILE A 385 -34.32 2.58 -20.55
CA ILE A 385 -35.14 3.53 -19.78
C ILE A 385 -36.11 2.78 -18.87
N LYS A 386 -36.80 1.76 -19.41
CA LYS A 386 -37.74 0.94 -18.63
C LYS A 386 -37.05 0.21 -17.50
N TYR A 387 -35.87 -0.35 -17.76
CA TYR A 387 -35.04 -1.00 -16.76
C TYR A 387 -34.72 -0.03 -15.62
N ARG A 388 -34.13 1.13 -15.92
CA ARG A 388 -33.74 2.11 -14.91
C ARG A 388 -34.91 2.56 -14.05
N ALA A 389 -36.05 2.87 -14.67
CA ALA A 389 -37.25 3.30 -13.97
C ALA A 389 -37.78 2.23 -13.01
N LEU A 390 -37.83 0.97 -13.46
CA LEU A 390 -38.32 -0.16 -12.66
C LEU A 390 -37.32 -0.60 -11.59
N HIS A 391 -36.02 -0.57 -11.89
CA HIS A 391 -34.95 -0.95 -10.98
C HIS A 391 -34.93 -0.01 -9.78
N ILE A 392 -34.86 1.30 -10.02
CA ILE A 392 -34.88 2.31 -8.95
C ILE A 392 -36.19 2.22 -8.14
N PHE A 393 -37.33 2.03 -8.80
CA PHE A 393 -38.61 1.88 -8.11
C PHE A 393 -38.67 0.63 -7.22
N TYR A 394 -38.17 -0.52 -7.71
CA TYR A 394 -38.11 -1.74 -6.94
C TYR A 394 -37.17 -1.59 -5.74
N GLN A 395 -35.95 -1.07 -5.95
CA GLN A 395 -34.98 -0.86 -4.87
C GLN A 395 -35.57 0.04 -3.75
N ASN A 396 -36.32 1.08 -4.12
CA ASN A 396 -36.98 1.98 -3.14
C ASN A 396 -38.18 1.35 -2.41
N ASN A 397 -38.74 0.25 -2.93
CA ASN A 397 -39.97 -0.35 -2.41
C ASN A 397 -39.86 -1.86 -2.21
N ALA A 398 -38.64 -2.40 -2.13
CA ALA A 398 -38.37 -3.84 -2.13
C ALA A 398 -39.15 -4.53 -1.01
N ASP A 399 -39.08 -4.00 0.22
CA ASP A 399 -39.80 -4.55 1.37
C ASP A 399 -41.31 -4.58 1.16
N LYS A 400 -41.90 -3.50 0.65
CA LYS A 400 -43.36 -3.44 0.43
C LYS A 400 -43.80 -4.44 -0.65
N ILE A 401 -43.03 -4.54 -1.73
CA ILE A 401 -43.33 -5.42 -2.86
C ILE A 401 -43.14 -6.89 -2.47
N GLN A 402 -42.07 -7.21 -1.74
CA GLN A 402 -41.80 -8.55 -1.22
C GLN A 402 -42.84 -8.96 -0.17
N ASN A 403 -43.18 -8.07 0.76
CA ASN A 403 -44.16 -8.37 1.81
C ASN A 403 -45.59 -8.55 1.25
N ASN A 404 -46.02 -7.72 0.29
CA ASN A 404 -47.38 -7.78 -0.24
C ASN A 404 -47.56 -8.83 -1.36
N PHE A 405 -46.52 -9.09 -2.17
CA PHE A 405 -46.64 -9.92 -3.37
C PHE A 405 -45.61 -11.05 -3.48
N SER A 406 -44.64 -11.12 -2.57
CA SER A 406 -43.53 -12.10 -2.60
C SER A 406 -42.77 -12.12 -3.93
N LEU A 407 -42.64 -10.96 -4.58
CA LEU A 407 -41.89 -10.80 -5.81
C LEU A 407 -40.44 -10.39 -5.51
N THR A 408 -39.49 -11.23 -5.91
CA THR A 408 -38.07 -10.84 -6.01
C THR A 408 -37.89 -9.81 -7.14
N GLU A 409 -36.75 -9.12 -7.18
CA GLU A 409 -36.47 -8.15 -8.26
C GLU A 409 -36.53 -8.83 -9.63
N THR A 410 -35.98 -10.04 -9.72
CA THR A 410 -36.02 -10.84 -10.94
C THR A 410 -37.45 -11.18 -11.35
N ASP A 411 -38.30 -11.58 -10.40
CA ASP A 411 -39.71 -11.87 -10.68
C ASP A 411 -40.46 -10.60 -11.08
N PHE A 412 -40.18 -9.47 -10.43
CA PHE A 412 -40.78 -8.17 -10.73
C PHE A 412 -40.42 -7.72 -12.16
N MET A 413 -39.14 -7.68 -12.51
CA MET A 413 -38.63 -7.28 -13.83
C MET A 413 -39.20 -8.15 -14.96
N ALA A 414 -39.31 -9.46 -14.74
CA ALA A 414 -39.90 -10.37 -15.71
C ALA A 414 -41.37 -10.04 -16.02
N ARG A 415 -42.15 -9.45 -15.08
CA ARG A 415 -43.53 -9.00 -15.32
C ARG A 415 -43.63 -7.83 -16.29
N PHE A 416 -42.53 -7.10 -16.50
CA PHE A 416 -42.42 -5.98 -17.44
C PHE A 416 -41.67 -6.35 -18.72
N GLY A 417 -41.31 -7.63 -18.91
CA GLY A 417 -40.65 -8.12 -20.12
C GLY A 417 -39.14 -7.88 -20.14
N ILE A 418 -38.53 -7.67 -18.96
CA ILE A 418 -37.08 -7.52 -18.79
C ILE A 418 -36.51 -8.84 -18.27
N ASP A 419 -35.92 -9.62 -19.18
CA ASP A 419 -35.43 -10.98 -18.89
C ASP A 419 -33.90 -11.04 -18.65
N ASP A 420 -33.15 -10.00 -19.05
CA ASP A 420 -31.69 -9.94 -19.04
C ASP A 420 -31.20 -8.83 -18.10
N ILE A 421 -31.41 -9.04 -16.80
CA ILE A 421 -31.05 -8.06 -15.74
C ILE A 421 -29.54 -7.84 -15.73
N ASP A 422 -28.74 -8.92 -15.76
CA ASP A 422 -27.27 -8.83 -15.80
C ASP A 422 -26.76 -7.99 -16.98
N GLY A 423 -27.38 -8.14 -18.15
CA GLY A 423 -27.08 -7.34 -19.33
C GLY A 423 -27.46 -5.86 -19.15
N MET A 424 -28.59 -5.58 -18.52
CA MET A 424 -29.01 -4.20 -18.23
C MET A 424 -28.15 -3.56 -17.13
N ASP A 425 -27.75 -4.29 -16.10
CA ASP A 425 -26.81 -3.84 -15.07
C ASP A 425 -25.43 -3.51 -15.62
N PHE A 426 -24.97 -4.27 -16.63
CA PHE A 426 -23.74 -3.95 -17.33
C PHE A 426 -23.87 -2.62 -18.11
N ILE A 427 -25.01 -2.38 -18.76
CA ILE A 427 -25.27 -1.12 -19.47
C ILE A 427 -25.41 0.04 -18.48
N GLU A 428 -26.09 -0.15 -17.35
CA GLU A 428 -26.19 0.87 -16.29
C GLU A 428 -24.81 1.22 -15.74
N ARG A 429 -23.96 0.22 -15.45
CA ARG A 429 -22.57 0.49 -15.03
C ARG A 429 -21.79 1.26 -16.07
N SER A 430 -21.88 0.87 -17.35
CA SER A 430 -21.22 1.59 -18.44
C SER A 430 -21.72 3.04 -18.57
N PHE A 431 -23.01 3.28 -18.29
CA PHE A 431 -23.60 4.61 -18.26
C PHE A 431 -23.11 5.43 -17.05
N GLN A 432 -23.02 4.83 -15.87
CA GLN A 432 -22.44 5.48 -14.69
C GLN A 432 -20.95 5.80 -14.92
N ASP A 433 -20.16 4.88 -15.46
CA ASP A 433 -18.75 5.09 -15.81
C ASP A 433 -18.57 6.24 -16.83
N TYR A 434 -19.48 6.36 -17.80
CA TYR A 434 -19.49 7.48 -18.75
C TYR A 434 -19.69 8.84 -18.06
N ILE A 435 -20.52 8.89 -17.01
CA ILE A 435 -20.85 10.10 -16.27
C ILE A 435 -19.76 10.45 -15.25
N HIS A 436 -19.23 9.44 -14.57
CA HIS A 436 -18.37 9.59 -13.40
C HIS A 436 -16.88 9.45 -13.73
N GLY A 437 -16.50 8.60 -14.68
CA GLY A 437 -15.11 8.21 -14.87
C GLY A 437 -14.53 7.65 -13.58
N ASP A 438 -13.29 8.03 -13.24
CA ASP A 438 -12.65 7.66 -11.97
C ASP A 438 -12.90 8.65 -10.83
N TYR A 439 -13.69 9.72 -11.04
CA TYR A 439 -14.01 10.70 -9.99
C TYR A 439 -14.84 10.08 -8.87
N GLN A 440 -15.70 9.11 -9.18
CA GLN A 440 -16.47 8.43 -8.16
C GLN A 440 -15.54 7.62 -7.24
N GLU A 441 -14.54 6.93 -7.79
CA GLU A 441 -13.56 6.21 -6.97
C GLU A 441 -12.73 7.17 -6.11
N VAL A 442 -12.19 8.23 -6.72
CA VAL A 442 -11.29 9.20 -6.06
C VAL A 442 -11.97 9.98 -4.94
N TYR A 443 -13.25 10.34 -5.08
CA TYR A 443 -13.95 11.19 -4.10
C TYR A 443 -14.95 10.43 -3.22
N LEU A 444 -15.29 9.18 -3.55
CA LEU A 444 -16.41 8.50 -2.93
C LEU A 444 -16.14 7.02 -2.61
N ASP A 445 -15.85 6.17 -3.59
CA ASP A 445 -15.82 4.71 -3.36
C ASP A 445 -14.68 4.29 -2.42
N ASN A 446 -13.55 5.01 -2.41
CA ASN A 446 -12.43 4.79 -1.48
C ASN A 446 -12.78 5.01 0.00
N TYR A 447 -13.93 5.65 0.29
CA TYR A 447 -14.31 6.11 1.63
C TYR A 447 -15.65 5.55 2.11
N PHE A 448 -16.33 4.77 1.27
CA PHE A 448 -17.58 4.09 1.65
C PHE A 448 -17.32 2.72 2.29
N VAL A 449 -18.27 2.34 3.13
CA VAL A 449 -18.24 1.12 3.93
C VAL A 449 -19.41 0.21 3.54
N GLU A 450 -19.13 -1.09 3.40
CA GLU A 450 -20.19 -2.08 3.22
C GLU A 450 -20.90 -2.35 4.55
N THR A 451 -22.23 -2.34 4.51
CA THR A 451 -23.07 -2.69 5.66
C THR A 451 -23.33 -4.19 5.68
N ILE A 452 -23.20 -4.82 6.85
CA ILE A 452 -23.48 -6.24 7.06
C ILE A 452 -24.68 -6.35 7.99
N SER A 453 -25.70 -7.13 7.63
CA SER A 453 -26.88 -7.31 8.49
C SER A 453 -26.54 -8.11 9.76
N HIS A 454 -27.33 -7.91 10.82
CA HIS A 454 -27.17 -8.67 12.06
C HIS A 454 -27.42 -10.17 11.86
N GLU A 455 -28.31 -10.55 10.93
CA GLU A 455 -28.55 -11.95 10.54
C GLU A 455 -27.36 -12.51 9.78
N THR A 456 -26.75 -11.78 8.84
CA THR A 456 -25.55 -12.25 8.11
C THR A 456 -24.32 -12.33 9.01
N LEU A 457 -24.19 -11.41 9.99
CA LEU A 457 -23.15 -11.49 11.01
C LEU A 457 -23.40 -12.67 11.96
N ASN A 458 -24.64 -12.88 12.41
CA ASN A 458 -24.98 -14.01 13.27
C ASN A 458 -24.92 -15.34 12.53
N GLU A 459 -25.29 -15.41 11.25
CA GLU A 459 -25.08 -16.58 10.38
C GLU A 459 -23.59 -16.79 10.13
N GLY A 460 -22.79 -15.72 10.00
CA GLY A 460 -21.33 -15.81 9.90
C GLY A 460 -20.69 -16.26 11.21
N LEU A 461 -21.17 -15.78 12.35
CA LEU A 461 -20.71 -16.11 13.71
C LEU A 461 -21.21 -17.49 14.15
N GLU A 462 -22.44 -17.88 13.81
CA GLU A 462 -22.98 -19.22 13.96
C GLU A 462 -22.31 -20.17 12.97
N ALA A 463 -22.00 -19.78 11.73
CA ALA A 463 -21.19 -20.59 10.83
C ALA A 463 -19.73 -20.71 11.31
N LEU A 464 -19.19 -19.70 12.00
CA LEU A 464 -17.87 -19.73 12.66
C LEU A 464 -17.89 -20.59 13.94
N ALA A 465 -18.99 -20.58 14.70
CA ALA A 465 -19.18 -21.38 15.92
C ALA A 465 -19.61 -22.83 15.61
N GLU A 466 -20.34 -23.04 14.52
CA GLU A 466 -20.68 -24.33 13.94
C GLU A 466 -19.56 -24.86 13.06
N LEU A 467 -18.60 -24.05 12.60
CA LEU A 467 -17.49 -24.51 11.75
C LEU A 467 -16.74 -25.72 12.32
N PRO A 468 -16.50 -25.84 13.65
CA PRO A 468 -15.99 -27.07 14.26
C PRO A 468 -16.99 -28.22 14.22
N HIS A 469 -18.29 -27.96 14.44
CA HIS A 469 -19.35 -28.98 14.45
C HIS A 469 -19.73 -29.45 13.04
N ALA A 470 -19.81 -28.56 12.06
CA ALA A 470 -19.93 -28.78 10.63
C ALA A 470 -18.65 -29.42 10.06
N LYS A 471 -17.43 -29.04 10.47
CA LYS A 471 -16.22 -29.81 10.13
C LYS A 471 -16.31 -31.23 10.67
N ASN A 472 -16.69 -31.40 11.93
CA ASN A 472 -16.81 -32.73 12.53
C ASN A 472 -17.94 -33.55 11.91
N LYS A 473 -19.06 -32.93 11.54
CA LYS A 473 -20.20 -33.56 10.89
C LYS A 473 -19.97 -33.79 9.40
N ILE A 474 -19.15 -32.97 8.72
CA ILE A 474 -18.67 -33.21 7.35
C ILE A 474 -17.63 -34.33 7.38
N ILE A 475 -16.77 -34.42 8.39
CA ILE A 475 -15.85 -35.55 8.60
C ILE A 475 -16.64 -36.83 8.89
N GLU A 476 -17.65 -36.77 9.77
CA GLU A 476 -18.53 -37.90 10.10
C GLU A 476 -19.41 -38.30 8.90
N LEU A 477 -19.98 -37.35 8.15
CA LEU A 477 -20.74 -37.62 6.92
C LEU A 477 -19.83 -38.06 5.76
N SER A 478 -18.57 -37.61 5.73
CA SER A 478 -17.52 -38.06 4.80
C SER A 478 -17.10 -39.49 5.11
N GLU A 479 -16.96 -39.85 6.39
CA GLU A 479 -16.69 -41.22 6.85
C GLU A 479 -17.89 -42.13 6.60
N ILE A 480 -19.12 -41.67 6.91
CA ILE A 480 -20.36 -42.38 6.58
C ILE A 480 -20.53 -42.52 5.06
N ASN A 481 -20.17 -41.52 4.25
CA ASN A 481 -20.19 -41.63 2.79
C ASN A 481 -19.07 -42.54 2.27
N LYS A 482 -17.89 -42.56 2.89
CA LYS A 482 -16.81 -43.50 2.58
C LYS A 482 -17.22 -44.93 2.89
N ASP A 483 -17.83 -45.17 4.04
CA ASP A 483 -18.35 -46.46 4.46
C ASP A 483 -19.54 -46.88 3.59
N ARG A 484 -20.43 -45.96 3.22
CA ARG A 484 -21.51 -46.21 2.25
C ARG A 484 -20.98 -46.48 0.85
N GLU A 485 -19.94 -45.80 0.38
CA GLU A 485 -19.27 -46.08 -0.89
C GLU A 485 -18.52 -47.41 -0.86
N LEU A 486 -17.92 -47.78 0.28
CA LEU A 486 -17.32 -49.09 0.49
C LEU A 486 -18.37 -50.18 0.45
N ILE A 487 -19.49 -50.00 1.15
CA ILE A 487 -20.64 -50.91 1.16
C ILE A 487 -21.28 -50.99 -0.23
N VAL A 488 -21.38 -49.88 -0.96
CA VAL A 488 -21.87 -49.85 -2.35
C VAL A 488 -20.89 -50.55 -3.29
N LYS A 489 -19.58 -50.43 -3.10
CA LYS A 489 -18.56 -51.21 -3.82
C LYS A 489 -18.63 -52.69 -3.49
N GLU A 490 -18.80 -53.05 -2.22
CA GLU A 490 -18.92 -54.43 -1.73
C GLU A 490 -20.22 -55.08 -2.25
N LEU A 491 -21.34 -54.34 -2.24
CA LEU A 491 -22.63 -54.76 -2.79
C LEU A 491 -22.62 -54.83 -4.31
N THR A 492 -21.90 -53.94 -4.99
CA THR A 492 -21.70 -54.01 -6.46
C THR A 492 -20.82 -55.22 -6.82
N ARG A 493 -19.82 -55.53 -5.98
CA ARG A 493 -18.94 -56.70 -6.11
C ARG A 493 -19.68 -58.02 -5.80
N LEU A 494 -20.56 -58.04 -4.81
CA LEU A 494 -21.43 -59.18 -4.46
C LEU A 494 -22.55 -59.41 -5.49
N ARG A 495 -23.10 -58.34 -6.07
CA ARG A 495 -24.06 -58.39 -7.19
C ARG A 495 -23.44 -58.94 -8.48
N THR A 496 -22.11 -58.92 -8.59
CA THR A 496 -21.39 -59.50 -9.73
C THR A 496 -21.11 -61.00 -9.54
N LEU A 497 -21.49 -61.59 -8.39
CA LEU A 497 -21.01 -62.94 -8.03
C LEU A 497 -22.04 -64.03 -7.70
N THR A 498 -23.36 -63.78 -7.60
CA THR A 498 -24.29 -64.94 -7.63
C THR A 498 -25.73 -64.57 -7.91
N ASP A 499 -26.37 -65.47 -8.68
CA ASP A 499 -27.79 -65.57 -8.91
C ASP A 499 -28.63 -65.73 -7.61
N ASN A 500 -29.88 -65.27 -7.75
CA ASN A 500 -31.09 -65.60 -6.99
C ASN A 500 -31.33 -64.97 -5.60
N HIS A 501 -32.47 -64.26 -5.57
CA HIS A 501 -33.40 -64.01 -4.45
C HIS A 501 -33.09 -62.88 -3.45
N VAL A 502 -33.47 -61.66 -3.89
CA VAL A 502 -34.48 -60.78 -3.27
C VAL A 502 -35.04 -61.25 -1.91
N ASN A 503 -34.82 -60.44 -0.86
CA ASN A 503 -35.96 -59.97 -0.04
C ASN A 503 -35.71 -58.75 0.88
N ASN A 504 -34.48 -58.23 1.00
CA ASN A 504 -34.24 -57.04 1.85
C ASN A 504 -34.03 -55.70 1.12
N LEU A 505 -34.11 -55.68 -0.22
CA LEU A 505 -33.97 -54.45 -1.02
C LEU A 505 -35.27 -53.65 -1.20
N GLY A 506 -36.43 -54.22 -0.86
CA GLY A 506 -37.73 -53.56 -1.08
C GLY A 506 -37.94 -52.32 -0.21
N ILE A 507 -37.51 -52.36 1.05
CA ILE A 507 -37.83 -51.30 2.03
C ILE A 507 -37.00 -50.02 1.77
N ILE A 508 -35.78 -50.15 1.24
CA ILE A 508 -34.90 -48.99 0.96
C ILE A 508 -35.24 -48.36 -0.41
N ILE A 509 -35.71 -49.16 -1.38
CA ILE A 509 -36.12 -48.66 -2.70
C ILE A 509 -37.44 -47.87 -2.60
N ASP A 510 -38.36 -48.27 -1.72
CA ASP A 510 -39.63 -47.55 -1.55
C ASP A 510 -39.42 -46.17 -0.87
N ASN A 511 -38.47 -46.05 0.07
CA ASN A 511 -38.12 -44.75 0.67
C ASN A 511 -37.44 -43.80 -0.33
N LEU A 512 -36.53 -44.31 -1.18
CA LEU A 512 -35.85 -43.50 -2.21
C LEU A 512 -36.74 -43.15 -3.41
N ARG A 513 -37.78 -43.95 -3.68
CA ARG A 513 -38.82 -43.62 -4.67
C ARG A 513 -39.74 -42.52 -4.15
N HIS A 514 -40.05 -42.52 -2.86
CA HIS A 514 -40.87 -41.47 -2.25
C HIS A 514 -40.19 -40.09 -2.29
N GLU A 515 -38.88 -40.02 -2.02
CA GLU A 515 -38.11 -38.76 -2.12
C GLU A 515 -37.92 -38.28 -3.57
N ASN A 516 -37.75 -39.19 -4.54
CA ASN A 516 -37.68 -38.81 -5.96
C ASN A 516 -39.05 -38.39 -6.54
N GLU A 517 -40.16 -38.93 -6.02
CA GLU A 517 -41.51 -38.46 -6.37
C GLU A 517 -41.82 -37.08 -5.78
N GLU A 518 -41.34 -36.78 -4.57
CA GLU A 518 -41.40 -35.44 -3.95
C GLU A 518 -40.60 -34.41 -4.75
N LEU A 519 -39.34 -34.74 -5.10
CA LEU A 519 -38.51 -33.89 -5.95
C LEU A 519 -39.07 -33.71 -7.36
N SER A 520 -39.64 -34.76 -7.97
CA SER A 520 -40.30 -34.66 -9.27
C SER A 520 -41.61 -33.85 -9.21
N LYS A 521 -42.33 -33.84 -8.08
CA LYS A 521 -43.48 -32.95 -7.86
C LYS A 521 -43.04 -31.50 -7.75
N THR A 522 -41.97 -31.21 -7.01
CA THR A 522 -41.42 -29.85 -6.88
C THR A 522 -40.88 -29.33 -8.22
N LEU A 523 -40.23 -30.19 -9.01
CA LEU A 523 -39.72 -29.86 -10.34
C LEU A 523 -40.84 -29.74 -11.40
N ASN A 524 -41.95 -30.46 -11.24
CA ASN A 524 -43.15 -30.30 -12.08
C ASN A 524 -43.97 -29.05 -11.73
N VAL A 525 -44.01 -28.64 -10.46
CA VAL A 525 -44.62 -27.37 -10.01
C VAL A 525 -43.80 -26.17 -10.51
N TYR A 526 -42.46 -26.27 -10.50
CA TYR A 526 -41.59 -25.25 -11.11
C TYR A 526 -41.70 -25.22 -12.64
N ASN A 527 -41.91 -26.37 -13.28
CA ASN A 527 -42.09 -26.43 -14.72
C ASN A 527 -43.47 -25.94 -15.19
N SER A 528 -44.56 -26.12 -14.42
CA SER A 528 -45.92 -25.74 -14.83
C SER A 528 -46.17 -24.23 -14.94
N ASN A 529 -45.32 -23.39 -14.34
CA ASN A 529 -45.52 -21.93 -14.26
C ASN A 529 -44.70 -21.08 -15.26
N LEU A 530 -44.00 -21.68 -16.23
CA LEU A 530 -43.22 -20.95 -17.24
C LEU A 530 -43.98 -20.75 -18.56
N SER A 531 -43.96 -19.52 -19.09
CA SER A 531 -44.65 -19.15 -20.34
C SER A 531 -44.05 -19.85 -21.59
N ILE A 532 -44.90 -20.17 -22.56
CA ILE A 532 -44.54 -20.90 -23.79
C ILE A 532 -43.40 -20.23 -24.59
N PRO A 533 -43.32 -18.89 -24.74
CA PRO A 533 -42.20 -18.23 -25.43
C PRO A 533 -40.87 -18.37 -24.69
N PHE A 534 -40.87 -18.32 -23.35
CA PHE A 534 -39.68 -18.53 -22.55
C PHE A 534 -39.18 -19.97 -22.64
N ARG A 535 -40.10 -20.94 -22.72
CA ARG A 535 -39.75 -22.33 -23.04
C ARG A 535 -39.17 -22.49 -24.44
N ILE A 536 -39.61 -21.70 -25.42
CA ILE A 536 -39.08 -21.70 -26.80
C ILE A 536 -37.73 -20.97 -26.89
N ARG A 537 -37.59 -19.77 -26.30
CA ARG A 537 -36.34 -19.00 -26.27
C ARG A 537 -35.28 -19.69 -25.43
N ARG A 538 -35.67 -20.31 -24.31
CA ARG A 538 -34.81 -21.23 -23.56
C ARG A 538 -34.55 -22.48 -24.38
N LYS A 539 -35.52 -23.12 -25.05
CA LYS A 539 -35.20 -24.21 -25.98
C LYS A 539 -34.21 -23.78 -27.06
N LEU A 540 -34.35 -22.61 -27.67
CA LEU A 540 -33.50 -22.11 -28.76
C LEU A 540 -32.13 -21.64 -28.25
N SER A 541 -32.07 -20.98 -27.10
CA SER A 541 -30.84 -20.60 -26.39
C SER A 541 -30.13 -21.84 -25.84
N THR A 542 -30.85 -22.80 -25.29
CA THR A 542 -30.33 -24.11 -24.90
C THR A 542 -29.90 -24.90 -26.13
N ILE A 543 -30.62 -24.88 -27.26
CA ILE A 543 -30.19 -25.51 -28.52
C ILE A 543 -28.96 -24.79 -29.09
N TYR A 544 -28.91 -23.46 -29.05
CA TYR A 544 -27.81 -22.64 -29.54
C TYR A 544 -26.57 -22.77 -28.64
N ASN A 545 -26.71 -22.72 -27.33
CA ASN A 545 -25.62 -22.95 -26.37
C ASN A 545 -25.22 -24.43 -26.30
N ARG A 546 -26.12 -25.38 -26.64
CA ARG A 546 -25.79 -26.80 -26.82
C ARG A 546 -25.08 -27.06 -28.15
N LYS A 547 -25.37 -26.27 -29.19
CA LYS A 547 -24.73 -26.36 -30.52
C LYS A 547 -23.44 -25.53 -30.62
N TYR A 548 -23.36 -24.42 -29.89
CA TYR A 548 -22.28 -23.43 -29.84
C TYR A 548 -22.07 -22.93 -28.39
N PRO A 549 -21.45 -23.74 -27.51
CA PRO A 549 -21.18 -23.35 -26.12
C PRO A 549 -20.44 -22.01 -26.01
N LYS A 550 -20.68 -21.23 -24.94
CA LYS A 550 -19.88 -20.03 -24.66
C LYS A 550 -18.41 -20.44 -24.52
N GLY A 551 -17.50 -19.70 -25.18
CA GLY A 551 -16.07 -20.06 -25.27
C GLY A 551 -15.70 -21.10 -26.34
N SER A 552 -16.66 -21.77 -26.99
CA SER A 552 -16.34 -22.78 -28.03
C SER A 552 -15.74 -22.18 -29.30
N VAL A 553 -14.86 -22.96 -29.95
CA VAL A 553 -14.22 -22.61 -31.23
C VAL A 553 -15.26 -22.36 -32.32
N GLU A 554 -16.35 -23.15 -32.36
CA GLU A 554 -17.43 -22.99 -33.33
C GLU A 554 -18.19 -21.67 -33.13
N ARG A 555 -18.37 -21.22 -31.88
CA ARG A 555 -18.97 -19.92 -31.57
C ARG A 555 -18.04 -18.77 -31.96
N LYS A 556 -16.74 -18.87 -31.68
CA LYS A 556 -15.74 -17.90 -32.12
C LYS A 556 -15.68 -17.80 -33.66
N LYS A 557 -15.69 -18.93 -34.38
CA LYS A 557 -15.76 -18.97 -35.86
C LYS A 557 -17.03 -18.32 -36.41
N LEU A 558 -18.17 -18.59 -35.78
CA LEU A 558 -19.43 -17.96 -36.14
C LEU A 558 -19.39 -16.45 -35.93
N ASN A 559 -18.80 -15.98 -34.82
CA ASN A 559 -18.61 -14.56 -34.54
C ASN A 559 -17.72 -13.89 -35.59
N TYR A 560 -16.57 -14.48 -35.94
CA TYR A 560 -15.71 -13.96 -37.00
C TYR A 560 -16.42 -13.85 -38.36
N ARG A 561 -17.23 -14.86 -38.71
CA ARG A 561 -18.06 -14.82 -39.93
C ARG A 561 -19.10 -13.71 -39.88
N LEU A 562 -19.85 -13.60 -38.78
CA LEU A 562 -20.86 -12.54 -38.61
C LEU A 562 -20.21 -11.15 -38.63
N MET A 563 -19.13 -10.95 -37.89
CA MET A 563 -18.41 -9.67 -37.84
C MET A 563 -17.77 -9.30 -39.19
N SER A 564 -17.31 -10.28 -39.98
CA SER A 564 -16.83 -10.02 -41.34
C SER A 564 -17.94 -9.55 -42.30
N ILE A 565 -19.19 -9.92 -42.04
CA ILE A 565 -20.37 -9.48 -42.80
C ILE A 565 -20.84 -8.10 -42.34
N PHE A 566 -20.91 -7.88 -41.02
CA PHE A 566 -21.40 -6.61 -40.45
C PHE A 566 -20.35 -5.48 -40.50
N HIS A 567 -19.05 -5.80 -40.52
CA HIS A 567 -17.95 -4.83 -40.54
C HIS A 567 -16.87 -5.19 -41.57
N PRO A 568 -17.21 -5.21 -42.88
CA PRO A 568 -16.35 -5.76 -43.93
C PRO A 568 -15.02 -5.01 -44.05
N ILE A 569 -15.01 -3.67 -43.98
CA ILE A 569 -13.76 -2.88 -44.10
C ILE A 569 -12.82 -3.12 -42.92
N LYS A 570 -13.36 -3.21 -41.69
CA LYS A 570 -12.61 -3.44 -40.44
C LYS A 570 -11.97 -4.83 -40.42
N TYR A 571 -12.71 -5.85 -40.88
CA TYR A 571 -12.24 -7.24 -40.88
C TYR A 571 -11.53 -7.66 -42.18
N PHE A 572 -11.55 -6.85 -43.24
CA PHE A 572 -10.85 -7.14 -44.50
C PHE A 572 -9.34 -7.27 -44.27
N LYS A 573 -8.72 -6.28 -43.61
CA LYS A 573 -7.29 -6.33 -43.27
C LYS A 573 -6.97 -7.52 -42.35
N LEU A 574 -7.84 -7.81 -41.37
CA LEU A 574 -7.65 -8.91 -40.42
C LEU A 574 -7.73 -10.30 -41.09
N THR A 575 -8.56 -10.47 -42.12
CA THR A 575 -8.75 -11.76 -42.79
C THR A 575 -7.82 -12.00 -43.99
N HIS A 576 -7.30 -10.94 -44.61
CA HIS A 576 -6.50 -11.05 -45.86
C HIS A 576 -5.01 -10.77 -45.67
N SER A 577 -4.61 -9.93 -44.70
CA SER A 577 -3.19 -9.73 -44.39
C SER A 577 -2.59 -10.95 -43.68
N GLU A 578 -1.28 -11.15 -43.84
CA GLU A 578 -0.56 -12.21 -43.13
C GLU A 578 -0.57 -11.99 -41.61
N GLN A 579 -0.32 -10.75 -41.18
CA GLN A 579 -0.40 -10.34 -39.77
C GLN A 579 -1.79 -10.56 -39.18
N GLY A 580 -2.85 -10.19 -39.91
CA GLY A 580 -4.23 -10.39 -39.46
C GLY A 580 -4.60 -11.86 -39.34
N ARG A 581 -4.19 -12.70 -40.30
CA ARG A 581 -4.40 -14.15 -40.24
C ARG A 581 -3.67 -14.79 -39.07
N ASN A 582 -2.44 -14.35 -38.79
CA ASN A 582 -1.68 -14.77 -37.61
C ASN A 582 -2.36 -14.37 -36.30
N LEU A 583 -2.91 -13.15 -36.20
CA LEU A 583 -3.69 -12.70 -35.03
C LEU A 583 -4.94 -13.54 -34.79
N ILE A 584 -5.70 -13.83 -35.86
CA ILE A 584 -6.87 -14.72 -35.77
C ILE A 584 -6.43 -16.10 -35.30
N GLU A 585 -5.46 -16.70 -35.99
CA GLU A 585 -4.96 -18.04 -35.68
C GLU A 585 -4.45 -18.15 -34.24
N GLY A 586 -3.68 -17.15 -33.77
CA GLY A 586 -3.19 -17.10 -32.41
C GLY A 586 -4.28 -16.88 -31.38
N GLU A 587 -5.32 -16.08 -31.63
CA GLU A 587 -6.48 -15.99 -30.72
C GLU A 587 -7.20 -17.34 -30.57
N PHE A 588 -7.34 -18.08 -31.68
CA PHE A 588 -7.99 -19.40 -31.65
C PHE A 588 -7.17 -20.45 -30.92
N LYS A 589 -5.83 -20.37 -30.99
CA LYS A 589 -4.91 -21.37 -30.45
C LYS A 589 -4.40 -21.06 -29.04
N ILE A 590 -4.23 -19.78 -28.71
CA ILE A 590 -3.62 -19.29 -27.46
C ILE A 590 -4.68 -18.62 -26.59
N GLY A 591 -5.49 -17.73 -27.17
CA GLY A 591 -6.53 -17.02 -26.45
C GLY A 591 -6.43 -15.50 -26.59
N ASP A 592 -7.18 -14.79 -25.75
CA ASP A 592 -7.45 -13.37 -25.93
C ASP A 592 -6.20 -12.51 -25.70
N LEU A 593 -5.27 -12.93 -24.83
CA LEU A 593 -3.98 -12.25 -24.61
C LEU A 593 -3.13 -12.16 -25.89
N TYR A 594 -3.16 -13.16 -26.77
CA TYR A 594 -2.46 -13.11 -28.05
C TYR A 594 -3.06 -12.07 -29.00
N ARG A 595 -4.38 -11.86 -28.95
CA ARG A 595 -5.04 -10.84 -29.76
C ARG A 595 -4.58 -9.44 -29.36
N GLU A 596 -4.30 -9.22 -28.08
CA GLU A 596 -3.84 -7.94 -27.54
C GLU A 596 -2.35 -7.70 -27.80
N LYS A 597 -1.50 -8.69 -27.53
CA LYS A 597 -0.03 -8.54 -27.58
C LYS A 597 0.59 -8.94 -28.92
N GLY A 598 -0.07 -9.81 -29.69
CA GLY A 598 0.36 -10.26 -31.01
C GLY A 598 1.62 -11.13 -30.99
N LYS A 599 2.31 -11.22 -32.12
CA LYS A 599 3.54 -12.02 -32.21
C LYS A 599 4.66 -11.39 -31.37
N LEU A 600 5.22 -12.15 -30.42
CA LEU A 600 6.32 -11.68 -29.58
C LEU A 600 7.67 -11.86 -30.29
N ASN A 601 8.64 -10.99 -30.00
CA ASN A 601 9.98 -11.05 -30.58
C ASN A 601 11.05 -10.82 -29.52
N PHE A 602 11.84 -11.86 -29.23
CA PHE A 602 13.03 -11.77 -28.39
C PHE A 602 14.28 -11.52 -29.24
N PRO A 603 15.14 -10.56 -28.86
CA PRO A 603 16.39 -10.34 -29.56
C PRO A 603 17.32 -11.54 -29.37
N TYR A 604 18.06 -11.91 -30.43
CA TYR A 604 19.12 -12.89 -30.31
C TYR A 604 20.33 -12.27 -29.60
N VAL A 605 20.81 -12.93 -28.55
CA VAL A 605 22.06 -12.57 -27.87
C VAL A 605 23.06 -13.72 -27.99
N GLU A 606 24.26 -13.39 -28.46
CA GLU A 606 25.36 -14.35 -28.63
C GLU A 606 25.85 -14.88 -27.28
N ASN A 607 26.15 -13.96 -26.34
CA ASN A 607 26.64 -14.23 -24.99
C ASN A 607 25.65 -13.71 -23.93
N PRO A 608 24.48 -14.36 -23.75
CA PRO A 608 23.51 -13.92 -22.75
C PRO A 608 24.10 -14.04 -21.34
N LYS A 609 23.68 -13.18 -20.41
CA LYS A 609 24.04 -13.30 -19.00
C LYS A 609 23.32 -14.49 -18.36
N VAL A 610 22.05 -14.69 -18.70
CA VAL A 610 21.19 -15.74 -18.15
C VAL A 610 20.51 -16.54 -19.26
N SER A 611 20.50 -17.86 -19.15
CA SER A 611 19.62 -18.74 -19.94
C SER A 611 18.40 -19.11 -19.12
N ILE A 612 17.23 -18.62 -19.51
CA ILE A 612 15.95 -18.93 -18.87
C ILE A 612 15.37 -20.18 -19.54
N ILE A 613 15.27 -21.27 -18.79
CA ILE A 613 14.75 -22.56 -19.26
C ILE A 613 13.31 -22.71 -18.76
N ILE A 614 12.38 -22.83 -19.71
CA ILE A 614 10.95 -22.98 -19.44
C ILE A 614 10.51 -24.38 -19.87
N PRO A 615 10.30 -25.32 -18.92
CA PRO A 615 9.74 -26.62 -19.22
C PRO A 615 8.26 -26.50 -19.59
N VAL A 616 7.89 -27.12 -20.71
CA VAL A 616 6.52 -27.10 -21.23
C VAL A 616 6.06 -28.51 -21.60
N TYR A 617 4.80 -28.78 -21.30
CA TYR A 617 4.04 -29.93 -21.80
C TYR A 617 2.59 -29.50 -22.02
N ASN A 618 2.31 -28.99 -23.21
CA ASN A 618 1.08 -28.26 -23.55
C ASN A 618 0.92 -26.93 -22.78
N GLN A 619 -0.32 -26.47 -22.59
CA GLN A 619 -0.66 -25.24 -21.88
C GLN A 619 -0.06 -23.97 -22.50
N ILE A 620 -0.24 -23.82 -23.81
CA ILE A 620 0.27 -22.66 -24.57
C ILE A 620 -0.16 -21.29 -23.99
N HIS A 621 -1.34 -21.19 -23.39
CA HIS A 621 -1.85 -19.92 -22.85
C HIS A 621 -1.02 -19.42 -21.66
N TYR A 622 -0.66 -20.31 -20.72
CA TYR A 622 0.26 -20.00 -19.63
C TYR A 622 1.65 -19.68 -20.14
N THR A 623 2.16 -20.53 -21.03
CA THR A 623 3.48 -20.34 -21.64
C THR A 623 3.58 -18.97 -22.31
N TYR A 624 2.57 -18.57 -23.07
CA TYR A 624 2.53 -17.27 -23.71
C TYR A 624 2.43 -16.11 -22.70
N ALA A 625 1.61 -16.23 -21.64
CA ALA A 625 1.54 -15.24 -20.57
C ALA A 625 2.88 -15.06 -19.83
N CYS A 626 3.57 -16.17 -19.54
CA CYS A 626 4.92 -16.18 -18.98
C CYS A 626 5.90 -15.41 -19.90
N LEU A 627 5.90 -15.70 -21.20
CA LEU A 627 6.75 -15.01 -22.17
C LEU A 627 6.43 -13.51 -22.29
N VAL A 628 5.16 -13.12 -22.25
CA VAL A 628 4.76 -11.70 -22.21
C VAL A 628 5.36 -11.03 -20.97
N SER A 629 5.21 -11.63 -19.79
CA SER A 629 5.74 -11.06 -18.55
C SER A 629 7.27 -10.93 -18.56
N LEU A 630 7.98 -11.92 -19.11
CA LEU A 630 9.43 -11.88 -19.26
C LEU A 630 9.87 -10.71 -20.16
N LEU A 631 9.19 -10.51 -21.29
CA LEU A 631 9.51 -9.44 -22.23
C LEU A 631 9.27 -8.05 -21.63
N GLU A 632 8.21 -7.89 -20.82
CA GLU A 632 7.82 -6.60 -20.24
C GLU A 632 8.65 -6.24 -19.00
N ASN A 633 8.96 -7.22 -18.16
CA ASN A 633 9.46 -6.97 -16.80
C ASN A 633 10.96 -7.27 -16.60
N THR A 634 11.64 -7.86 -17.59
CA THR A 634 13.07 -8.19 -17.49
C THR A 634 13.93 -7.08 -18.11
N GLN A 635 14.64 -6.33 -17.26
CA GLN A 635 15.48 -5.19 -17.66
C GLN A 635 16.93 -5.32 -17.13
N GLY A 636 17.86 -4.63 -17.78
CA GLY A 636 19.24 -4.42 -17.30
C GLY A 636 20.24 -5.55 -17.56
N TYR A 637 19.79 -6.72 -18.03
CA TYR A 637 20.67 -7.84 -18.37
C TYR A 637 20.23 -8.53 -19.66
N ASP A 638 21.20 -8.98 -20.44
CA ASP A 638 20.94 -9.81 -21.61
C ASP A 638 20.55 -11.23 -21.19
N TYR A 639 19.51 -11.78 -21.83
CA TYR A 639 19.03 -13.13 -21.54
C TYR A 639 18.63 -13.86 -22.83
N GLU A 640 18.58 -15.18 -22.75
CA GLU A 640 17.94 -16.02 -23.76
C GLU A 640 16.85 -16.89 -23.14
N ILE A 641 15.89 -17.31 -23.97
CA ILE A 641 14.81 -18.19 -23.55
C ILE A 641 14.92 -19.54 -24.27
N ILE A 642 14.94 -20.60 -23.48
CA ILE A 642 14.99 -21.98 -23.93
C ILE A 642 13.68 -22.67 -23.56
N ILE A 643 12.87 -22.99 -24.56
CA ILE A 643 11.65 -23.78 -24.36
C ILE A 643 12.05 -25.26 -24.34
N ALA A 644 11.95 -25.89 -23.17
CA ALA A 644 12.16 -27.32 -23.00
C ALA A 644 10.82 -28.03 -23.25
N ASP A 645 10.59 -28.49 -24.47
CA ASP A 645 9.30 -29.05 -24.91
C ASP A 645 9.29 -30.58 -24.82
N ASP A 646 8.52 -31.11 -23.86
CA ASP A 646 8.41 -32.55 -23.62
C ASP A 646 7.32 -33.21 -24.48
N VAL A 647 7.38 -32.94 -25.78
CA VAL A 647 6.49 -33.50 -26.81
C VAL A 647 5.04 -32.97 -26.70
N SER A 648 4.90 -31.66 -26.60
CA SER A 648 3.59 -30.98 -26.60
C SER A 648 2.77 -31.27 -27.86
N THR A 649 1.46 -31.36 -27.67
CA THR A 649 0.48 -31.72 -28.72
C THR A 649 -0.44 -30.57 -29.11
N ASP A 650 -0.59 -29.58 -28.22
CA ASP A 650 -1.30 -28.32 -28.46
C ASP A 650 -0.47 -27.34 -29.31
N ALA A 651 -0.84 -26.06 -29.31
CA ALA A 651 -0.15 -25.04 -30.09
C ALA A 651 1.29 -24.73 -29.63
N THR A 652 1.74 -25.26 -28.49
CA THR A 652 3.15 -25.18 -28.06
C THR A 652 4.10 -25.86 -29.05
N LYS A 653 3.63 -26.87 -29.79
CA LYS A 653 4.45 -27.53 -30.83
C LYS A 653 4.86 -26.59 -31.98
N GLU A 654 4.09 -25.51 -32.16
CA GLU A 654 4.20 -24.52 -33.22
C GLU A 654 4.40 -23.11 -32.63
N ILE A 655 5.02 -23.05 -31.44
CA ILE A 655 5.29 -21.79 -30.71
C ILE A 655 6.12 -20.79 -31.51
N ASP A 656 6.94 -21.26 -32.45
CA ASP A 656 7.73 -20.48 -33.41
C ASP A 656 6.87 -19.62 -34.36
N ASN A 657 5.62 -20.00 -34.59
CA ASN A 657 4.67 -19.19 -35.34
C ASN A 657 4.21 -17.95 -34.55
N PHE A 658 4.22 -18.04 -33.22
CA PHE A 658 3.66 -17.05 -32.29
C PHE A 658 4.73 -16.23 -31.56
N VAL A 659 5.96 -16.73 -31.50
CA VAL A 659 7.09 -16.08 -30.82
C VAL A 659 8.37 -16.31 -31.61
N SER A 660 9.12 -15.25 -31.91
CA SER A 660 10.46 -15.32 -32.51
C SER A 660 11.57 -15.10 -31.49
N GLY A 661 12.75 -15.65 -31.77
CA GLY A 661 13.95 -15.50 -30.92
C GLY A 661 14.12 -16.54 -29.83
N LEU A 662 13.28 -17.58 -29.78
CA LEU A 662 13.38 -18.68 -28.82
C LEU A 662 14.35 -19.77 -29.27
N VAL A 663 15.01 -20.42 -28.32
CA VAL A 663 15.70 -21.70 -28.53
C VAL A 663 14.77 -22.84 -28.13
N ILE A 664 14.40 -23.70 -29.07
CA ILE A 664 13.48 -24.82 -28.78
C ILE A 664 14.28 -26.12 -28.58
N ALA A 665 14.17 -26.72 -27.40
CA ALA A 665 14.69 -28.02 -27.03
C ALA A 665 13.55 -29.03 -26.93
N ARG A 666 13.16 -29.63 -28.07
CA ARG A 666 12.06 -30.59 -28.15
C ARG A 666 12.55 -32.03 -28.03
N ASN A 667 11.96 -32.79 -27.13
CA ASN A 667 12.23 -34.23 -26.97
C ASN A 667 11.52 -35.07 -28.05
N VAL A 668 12.02 -36.29 -28.26
CA VAL A 668 11.41 -37.28 -29.19
C VAL A 668 10.32 -38.10 -28.50
N THR A 669 10.47 -38.33 -27.20
CA THR A 669 9.54 -39.07 -26.33
C THR A 669 9.29 -38.26 -25.07
N ASN A 670 8.14 -38.39 -24.42
CA ASN A 670 7.89 -37.75 -23.12
C ASN A 670 8.88 -38.32 -22.08
N GLN A 671 9.74 -37.46 -21.53
CA GLN A 671 10.80 -37.83 -20.59
C GLN A 671 10.53 -37.35 -19.17
N GLY A 672 9.44 -36.60 -18.95
CA GLY A 672 9.12 -35.99 -17.66
C GLY A 672 9.94 -34.72 -17.40
N PHE A 673 9.60 -34.03 -16.30
CA PHE A 673 10.15 -32.72 -15.96
C PHE A 673 11.69 -32.72 -15.87
N LEU A 674 12.27 -33.60 -15.05
CA LEU A 674 13.72 -33.62 -14.80
C LEU A 674 14.53 -33.79 -16.09
N LYS A 675 14.24 -34.84 -16.86
CA LYS A 675 15.04 -35.19 -18.04
C LYS A 675 14.88 -34.14 -19.13
N ASN A 676 13.69 -33.55 -19.25
CA ASN A 676 13.44 -32.44 -20.15
C ASN A 676 14.28 -31.21 -19.79
N CYS A 677 14.29 -30.81 -18.51
CA CYS A 677 15.13 -29.72 -18.01
C CYS A 677 16.62 -30.00 -18.24
N ASN A 678 17.11 -31.21 -17.90
CA ASN A 678 18.50 -31.61 -18.12
C ASN A 678 18.92 -31.56 -19.59
N ASN A 679 18.04 -31.97 -20.51
CA ASN A 679 18.33 -31.92 -21.95
C ASN A 679 18.34 -30.49 -22.49
N ALA A 680 17.41 -29.64 -22.04
CA ALA A 680 17.36 -28.24 -22.45
C ALA A 680 18.56 -27.43 -21.91
N ALA A 681 19.01 -27.72 -20.69
CA ALA A 681 20.17 -27.08 -20.08
C ALA A 681 21.47 -27.27 -20.89
N LYS A 682 21.60 -28.37 -21.65
CA LYS A 682 22.74 -28.58 -22.56
C LYS A 682 22.81 -27.54 -23.70
N LYS A 683 21.74 -26.80 -23.96
CA LYS A 683 21.69 -25.73 -24.96
C LYS A 683 21.93 -24.33 -24.38
N ALA A 684 22.02 -24.20 -23.05
CA ALA A 684 22.22 -22.94 -22.37
C ALA A 684 23.60 -22.34 -22.66
N ARG A 685 23.65 -21.08 -23.07
CA ARG A 685 24.88 -20.30 -23.29
C ARG A 685 25.19 -19.32 -22.16
N GLY A 686 24.20 -19.04 -21.30
CA GLY A 686 24.29 -18.11 -20.20
C GLY A 686 25.38 -18.46 -19.20
N GLU A 687 25.87 -17.44 -18.48
CA GLU A 687 26.71 -17.64 -17.30
C GLU A 687 25.89 -18.29 -16.17
N TYR A 688 24.63 -17.88 -16.05
CA TYR A 688 23.65 -18.44 -15.12
C TYR A 688 22.55 -19.19 -15.87
N ILE A 689 22.03 -20.24 -15.25
CA ILE A 689 20.84 -20.96 -15.68
C ILE A 689 19.72 -20.62 -14.71
N PHE A 690 18.56 -20.25 -15.26
CA PHE A 690 17.35 -19.98 -14.50
C PHE A 690 16.24 -20.95 -14.94
N PHE A 691 15.73 -21.79 -14.05
CA PHE A 691 14.56 -22.61 -14.32
C PHE A 691 13.30 -21.86 -13.90
N LEU A 692 12.37 -21.69 -14.83
CA LEU A 692 11.10 -21.00 -14.63
C LEU A 692 9.96 -21.84 -15.16
N ASN A 693 9.01 -22.20 -14.30
CA ASN A 693 7.83 -22.94 -14.76
C ASN A 693 6.98 -22.11 -15.72
N ASN A 694 6.28 -22.76 -16.65
CA ASN A 694 5.48 -22.09 -17.67
C ASN A 694 4.18 -21.47 -17.14
N ASP A 695 3.69 -21.90 -15.98
CA ASP A 695 2.54 -21.38 -15.24
C ASP A 695 2.94 -20.29 -14.25
N THR A 696 3.86 -19.40 -14.67
CA THR A 696 4.34 -18.27 -13.87
C THR A 696 4.32 -16.96 -14.64
N THR A 697 4.24 -15.85 -13.91
CA THR A 697 4.51 -14.51 -14.43
C THR A 697 5.44 -13.77 -13.49
N VAL A 698 6.38 -13.00 -14.03
CA VAL A 698 7.42 -12.30 -13.25
C VAL A 698 7.07 -10.83 -13.04
N GLU A 699 7.41 -10.28 -11.88
CA GLU A 699 7.23 -8.85 -11.56
C GLU A 699 8.38 -7.99 -12.09
N LYS A 700 8.19 -6.67 -12.08
CA LYS A 700 9.22 -5.72 -12.54
C LYS A 700 10.54 -5.91 -11.79
N ASP A 701 11.66 -5.87 -12.53
CA ASP A 701 13.04 -5.93 -12.02
C ASP A 701 13.39 -7.21 -11.25
N TRP A 702 12.61 -8.29 -11.39
CA TRP A 702 12.79 -9.55 -10.66
C TRP A 702 14.17 -10.23 -10.82
N LEU A 703 14.81 -10.09 -11.98
CA LEU A 703 16.05 -10.82 -12.33
C LEU A 703 17.31 -10.17 -11.73
N SER A 704 17.33 -8.83 -11.67
CA SER A 704 18.51 -8.05 -11.26
C SER A 704 18.97 -8.36 -9.82
N PRO A 705 18.06 -8.45 -8.81
CA PRO A 705 18.43 -8.84 -7.44
C PRO A 705 19.07 -10.23 -7.34
N LEU A 706 18.65 -11.20 -8.16
CA LEU A 706 19.21 -12.55 -8.15
C LEU A 706 20.64 -12.57 -8.65
N ILE A 707 20.93 -11.87 -9.76
CA ILE A 707 22.26 -11.81 -10.36
C ILE A 707 23.22 -11.07 -9.42
N LYS A 708 22.81 -9.90 -8.93
CA LYS A 708 23.63 -9.09 -8.01
C LYS A 708 24.00 -9.87 -6.74
N LEU A 709 23.09 -10.71 -6.23
CA LEU A 709 23.35 -11.53 -5.06
C LEU A 709 24.35 -12.66 -5.34
N LEU A 710 24.26 -13.36 -6.48
CA LEU A 710 25.26 -14.36 -6.87
C LEU A 710 26.64 -13.75 -7.13
N GLU A 711 26.69 -12.51 -7.64
CA GLU A 711 27.95 -11.81 -7.92
C GLU A 711 28.58 -11.20 -6.67
N SER A 712 27.80 -10.88 -5.63
CA SER A 712 28.30 -10.26 -4.41
C SER A 712 29.00 -11.24 -3.46
N ASP A 713 28.58 -12.52 -3.44
CA ASP A 713 29.14 -13.55 -2.58
C ASP A 713 29.35 -14.87 -3.35
N LYS A 714 30.62 -15.21 -3.61
CA LYS A 714 31.02 -16.48 -4.27
C LYS A 714 30.70 -17.73 -3.45
N GLY A 715 30.38 -17.58 -2.17
CA GLY A 715 29.87 -18.65 -1.32
C GLY A 715 28.43 -19.04 -1.62
N ILE A 716 27.68 -18.27 -2.42
CA ILE A 716 26.31 -18.58 -2.83
C ILE A 716 26.33 -19.42 -4.10
N GLY A 717 25.75 -20.63 -4.03
CA GLY A 717 25.65 -21.54 -5.17
C GLY A 717 24.31 -21.47 -5.89
N MET A 718 23.23 -21.18 -5.16
CA MET A 718 21.86 -21.17 -5.70
C MET A 718 21.03 -20.08 -5.05
N VAL A 719 20.19 -19.41 -5.85
CA VAL A 719 19.25 -18.38 -5.38
C VAL A 719 17.82 -18.63 -5.89
N GLY A 720 16.84 -18.16 -5.12
CA GLY A 720 15.42 -18.33 -5.42
C GLY A 720 14.56 -17.10 -5.20
N SER A 721 13.47 -17.01 -5.95
CA SER A 721 12.49 -15.92 -5.88
C SER A 721 11.47 -16.10 -4.76
N LYS A 722 10.83 -15.00 -4.33
CA LYS A 722 9.56 -15.00 -3.60
C LYS A 722 8.44 -15.44 -4.54
N LEU A 723 7.72 -16.48 -4.15
CA LEU A 723 6.55 -16.93 -4.90
C LEU A 723 5.27 -16.41 -4.25
N ILE A 724 4.38 -15.84 -5.06
CA ILE A 724 3.05 -15.40 -4.65
C ILE A 724 1.96 -16.05 -5.50
N TYR A 725 0.79 -16.25 -4.92
CA TYR A 725 -0.39 -16.69 -5.63
C TYR A 725 -0.99 -15.52 -6.46
N PRO A 726 -1.77 -15.81 -7.51
CA PRO A 726 -2.45 -14.77 -8.30
C PRO A 726 -3.44 -13.91 -7.50
N ASP A 727 -3.87 -14.37 -6.33
CA ASP A 727 -4.73 -13.61 -5.40
C ASP A 727 -3.95 -12.70 -4.42
N GLY A 728 -2.62 -12.64 -4.57
CA GLY A 728 -1.73 -11.78 -3.78
C GLY A 728 -1.21 -12.42 -2.48
N ARG A 729 -1.64 -13.63 -2.12
CA ARG A 729 -1.13 -14.31 -0.92
C ARG A 729 0.27 -14.90 -1.15
N LEU A 730 1.06 -15.02 -0.08
CA LEU A 730 2.37 -15.66 -0.14
C LEU A 730 2.23 -17.15 -0.44
N GLN A 731 3.00 -17.65 -1.41
CA GLN A 731 3.07 -19.07 -1.70
C GLN A 731 4.31 -19.71 -1.06
N GLU A 732 5.47 -19.07 -1.21
CA GLU A 732 6.73 -19.57 -0.69
C GLU A 732 7.73 -18.42 -0.48
N ALA A 733 8.31 -18.38 0.72
CA ALA A 733 9.46 -17.54 1.07
C ALA A 733 10.69 -18.42 1.38
N GLY A 734 11.02 -19.32 0.46
CA GLY A 734 11.97 -20.42 0.66
C GLY A 734 11.35 -21.63 1.36
N GLY A 735 12.00 -22.77 1.19
CA GLY A 735 11.57 -24.04 1.74
C GLY A 735 12.34 -24.45 3.00
N ILE A 736 11.65 -25.13 3.92
CA ILE A 736 12.22 -25.78 5.11
C ILE A 736 12.12 -27.29 4.94
N ILE A 737 13.19 -28.02 5.23
CA ILE A 737 13.20 -29.48 5.30
C ILE A 737 13.46 -29.88 6.74
N TRP A 738 12.51 -30.59 7.34
CA TRP A 738 12.60 -31.08 8.71
C TRP A 738 13.44 -32.36 8.81
N SER A 739 13.81 -32.74 10.03
CA SER A 739 14.63 -33.93 10.31
C SER A 739 13.94 -35.25 9.92
N ASP A 740 12.62 -35.27 9.85
CA ASP A 740 11.82 -36.38 9.33
C ASP A 740 11.73 -36.41 7.79
N GLY A 741 12.36 -35.45 7.09
CA GLY A 741 12.32 -35.30 5.64
C GLY A 741 11.03 -34.70 5.08
N SER A 742 10.11 -34.24 5.92
CA SER A 742 8.97 -33.47 5.46
C SER A 742 9.40 -32.06 5.02
N GLY A 743 8.81 -31.58 3.94
CA GLY A 743 9.08 -30.24 3.41
C GLY A 743 7.94 -29.27 3.72
N TRP A 744 8.29 -28.01 3.97
CA TRP A 744 7.34 -26.93 4.20
C TRP A 744 7.71 -25.69 3.39
N ASN A 745 6.79 -25.24 2.55
CA ASN A 745 6.88 -23.94 1.87
C ASN A 745 6.59 -22.85 2.90
N TYR A 746 7.64 -22.17 3.36
CA TYR A 746 7.53 -21.22 4.47
C TYR A 746 6.66 -20.02 4.08
N GLY A 747 5.72 -19.66 4.98
CA GLY A 747 4.79 -18.54 4.80
C GLY A 747 3.60 -18.82 3.86
N ARG A 748 3.34 -20.07 3.48
CA ARG A 748 2.22 -20.42 2.60
C ARG A 748 0.88 -19.89 3.14
N CYS A 749 0.15 -19.19 2.25
CA CYS A 749 -1.14 -18.54 2.49
C CYS A 749 -1.10 -17.35 3.48
N ASP A 750 0.08 -16.86 3.85
CA ASP A 750 0.23 -15.69 4.72
C ASP A 750 0.37 -14.37 3.91
N ASP A 751 0.47 -13.24 4.60
CA ASP A 751 0.75 -11.93 3.99
C ASP A 751 2.22 -11.82 3.54
N PRO A 752 2.51 -11.62 2.24
CA PRO A 752 3.88 -11.53 1.74
C PRO A 752 4.68 -10.30 2.22
N ASN A 753 4.02 -9.32 2.86
CA ASN A 753 4.63 -8.05 3.29
C ASN A 753 5.18 -8.07 4.72
N LYS A 754 4.94 -9.15 5.49
CA LYS A 754 5.47 -9.28 6.85
C LYS A 754 7.01 -9.22 6.88
N PRO A 755 7.62 -8.59 7.90
CA PRO A 755 9.08 -8.50 8.05
C PRO A 755 9.83 -9.80 7.82
N GLU A 756 9.32 -10.91 8.35
CA GLU A 756 9.96 -12.22 8.30
C GLU A 756 10.11 -12.82 6.89
N TYR A 757 9.41 -12.26 5.89
CA TYR A 757 9.47 -12.68 4.49
C TYR A 757 10.25 -11.70 3.60
N ASN A 758 10.81 -10.62 4.15
CA ASN A 758 11.34 -9.50 3.35
C ASN A 758 12.85 -9.23 3.51
N TYR A 759 13.63 -10.21 3.97
CA TYR A 759 15.10 -10.14 4.00
C TYR A 759 15.76 -11.36 3.33
N VAL A 760 16.99 -11.17 2.85
CA VAL A 760 17.82 -12.22 2.21
C VAL A 760 18.29 -13.22 3.25
N ARG A 761 18.15 -14.52 3.01
CA ARG A 761 18.55 -15.54 4.00
C ARG A 761 18.88 -16.89 3.40
N ASP A 762 19.66 -17.67 4.14
CA ASP A 762 19.92 -19.07 3.82
C ASP A 762 18.67 -19.91 4.06
N VAL A 763 18.34 -20.80 3.13
CA VAL A 763 17.16 -21.70 3.23
C VAL A 763 17.54 -23.12 2.88
N ASP A 764 16.68 -24.09 3.19
CA ASP A 764 16.98 -25.51 2.93
C ASP A 764 16.95 -25.83 1.45
N TYR A 765 15.93 -25.33 0.76
CA TYR A 765 15.72 -25.46 -0.67
C TYR A 765 14.88 -24.30 -1.19
N ILE A 766 14.80 -24.20 -2.52
CA ILE A 766 13.89 -23.32 -3.25
C ILE A 766 13.11 -24.21 -4.20
N SER A 767 11.80 -23.99 -4.33
CA SER A 767 10.96 -24.68 -5.31
C SER A 767 11.50 -24.55 -6.74
N GLY A 768 11.46 -25.65 -7.50
CA GLY A 768 11.84 -25.69 -8.92
C GLY A 768 11.04 -24.75 -9.84
N ALA A 769 10.05 -24.02 -9.31
CA ALA A 769 9.28 -23.02 -10.05
C ALA A 769 10.10 -21.78 -10.47
N ALA A 770 11.11 -21.37 -9.69
CA ALA A 770 11.89 -20.16 -9.94
C ALA A 770 13.27 -20.22 -9.24
N ILE A 771 14.24 -20.92 -9.85
CA ILE A 771 15.58 -21.12 -9.29
C ILE A 771 16.70 -20.69 -10.24
N MET A 772 17.77 -20.09 -9.69
CA MET A 772 18.97 -19.71 -10.43
C MET A 772 20.23 -20.31 -9.82
N LEU A 773 21.16 -20.73 -10.68
CA LEU A 773 22.51 -21.09 -10.31
C LEU A 773 23.49 -20.87 -11.48
N SER A 774 24.79 -20.86 -11.20
CA SER A 774 25.79 -20.76 -12.28
C SER A 774 25.76 -22.01 -13.16
N ARG A 775 25.91 -21.83 -14.48
CA ARG A 775 25.99 -22.95 -15.43
C ARG A 775 27.14 -23.90 -15.09
N LYS A 776 28.26 -23.35 -14.63
CA LYS A 776 29.42 -24.14 -14.18
C LYS A 776 29.07 -25.07 -13.02
N LEU A 777 28.32 -24.57 -12.03
CA LEU A 777 27.88 -25.39 -10.90
C LEU A 777 26.86 -26.44 -11.33
N TRP A 778 25.94 -26.08 -12.23
CA TRP A 778 25.00 -27.04 -12.82
C TRP A 778 25.71 -28.20 -13.53
N GLU A 779 26.73 -27.90 -14.34
CA GLU A 779 27.57 -28.89 -15.02
C GLU A 779 28.36 -29.76 -14.04
N ASP A 780 28.90 -29.18 -12.96
CA ASP A 780 29.63 -29.91 -11.91
C ASP A 780 28.72 -30.83 -11.06
N ILE A 781 27.46 -30.45 -10.86
CA ILE A 781 26.45 -31.29 -10.21
C ILE A 781 26.02 -32.43 -11.13
N GLY A 782 25.95 -32.18 -12.45
CA GLY A 782 25.44 -33.13 -13.43
C GLY A 782 23.94 -32.97 -13.74
N GLY A 783 23.34 -31.86 -13.30
CA GLY A 783 21.91 -31.55 -13.46
C GLY A 783 21.01 -32.17 -12.39
N PHE A 784 19.70 -32.19 -12.65
CA PHE A 784 18.75 -32.84 -11.75
C PHE A 784 18.96 -34.36 -11.73
N ASP A 785 18.89 -34.96 -10.54
CA ASP A 785 19.15 -36.38 -10.35
C ASP A 785 18.02 -37.28 -10.87
N GLU A 786 18.31 -38.09 -11.88
CA GLU A 786 17.32 -38.94 -12.54
C GLU A 786 16.66 -39.99 -11.63
N ARG A 787 17.16 -40.22 -10.40
CA ARG A 787 16.49 -41.05 -9.38
C ARG A 787 15.06 -40.59 -9.06
N TYR A 788 14.81 -39.30 -9.23
CA TYR A 788 13.51 -38.66 -8.96
C TYR A 788 12.62 -38.54 -10.19
N ALA A 789 13.04 -39.07 -11.35
CA ALA A 789 12.21 -39.06 -12.55
C ALA A 789 10.86 -39.80 -12.29
N PRO A 790 9.72 -39.23 -12.71
CA PRO A 790 9.59 -38.09 -13.62
C PRO A 790 9.53 -36.68 -12.97
N ALA A 791 9.27 -36.54 -11.66
CA ALA A 791 9.14 -35.24 -10.96
C ALA A 791 9.08 -35.41 -9.42
N TYR A 792 9.19 -34.30 -8.69
CA TYR A 792 9.19 -34.13 -7.23
C TYR A 792 10.50 -34.54 -6.53
N CYS A 793 10.93 -33.69 -5.58
CA CYS A 793 12.16 -33.76 -4.78
C CYS A 793 13.47 -33.42 -5.52
N GLU A 794 13.42 -33.10 -6.82
CA GLU A 794 14.59 -32.71 -7.61
C GLU A 794 15.21 -31.39 -7.20
N ASP A 795 14.37 -30.45 -6.77
CA ASP A 795 14.74 -29.10 -6.33
C ASP A 795 15.41 -29.15 -4.94
N SER A 796 14.82 -29.93 -4.03
CA SER A 796 15.39 -30.25 -2.73
C SER A 796 16.72 -30.98 -2.90
N ASP A 797 16.79 -32.00 -3.76
CA ASP A 797 18.04 -32.71 -4.00
C ASP A 797 19.15 -31.80 -4.55
N LEU A 798 18.82 -30.95 -5.52
CA LEU A 798 19.75 -29.98 -6.08
C LEU A 798 20.28 -29.03 -5.00
N ALA A 799 19.40 -28.52 -4.12
CA ALA A 799 19.80 -27.67 -3.00
C ALA A 799 20.81 -28.36 -2.08
N PHE A 800 20.61 -29.65 -1.79
CA PHE A 800 21.50 -30.43 -0.95
C PHE A 800 22.83 -30.76 -1.67
N GLU A 801 22.82 -30.99 -2.98
CA GLU A 801 24.06 -31.14 -3.76
C GLU A 801 24.88 -29.84 -3.82
N VAL A 802 24.23 -28.67 -3.90
CA VAL A 802 24.89 -27.36 -3.77
C VAL A 802 25.53 -27.23 -2.39
N ARG A 803 24.77 -27.52 -1.32
CA ARG A 803 25.26 -27.44 0.07
C ARG A 803 26.41 -28.39 0.36
N LYS A 804 26.36 -29.62 -0.17
CA LYS A 804 27.43 -30.62 -0.02
C LYS A 804 28.78 -30.14 -0.56
N ARG A 805 28.78 -29.17 -1.48
CA ARG A 805 29.99 -28.52 -2.04
C ARG A 805 30.47 -27.32 -1.21
N GLY A 806 29.85 -27.08 -0.04
CA GLY A 806 30.18 -25.95 0.84
C GLY A 806 29.57 -24.61 0.37
N LEU A 807 28.61 -24.63 -0.55
CA LEU A 807 27.94 -23.45 -1.06
C LEU A 807 26.58 -23.23 -0.39
N ARG A 808 26.13 -21.98 -0.35
CA ARG A 808 24.86 -21.55 0.26
C ARG A 808 23.71 -21.59 -0.75
N VAL A 809 22.51 -21.81 -0.23
CA VAL A 809 21.24 -21.72 -0.96
C VAL A 809 20.45 -20.57 -0.34
N VAL A 810 20.12 -19.55 -1.14
CA VAL A 810 19.69 -18.26 -0.61
C VAL A 810 18.36 -17.80 -1.23
N TYR A 811 17.46 -17.35 -0.37
CA TYR A 811 16.20 -16.73 -0.74
C TYR A 811 16.37 -15.22 -1.00
N GLN A 812 15.83 -14.71 -2.12
CA GLN A 812 15.89 -13.30 -2.52
C GLN A 812 14.48 -12.69 -2.61
N PRO A 813 14.01 -11.94 -1.59
CA PRO A 813 12.65 -11.42 -1.53
C PRO A 813 12.33 -10.32 -2.55
N LEU A 814 13.33 -9.62 -3.10
CA LEU A 814 13.12 -8.59 -4.13
C LEU A 814 12.82 -9.19 -5.51
N SER A 815 13.09 -10.49 -5.70
CA SER A 815 12.70 -11.21 -6.91
C SER A 815 11.33 -11.82 -6.68
N VAL A 816 10.27 -11.25 -7.27
CA VAL A 816 8.88 -11.71 -7.06
C VAL A 816 8.35 -12.38 -8.33
N VAL A 817 7.80 -13.58 -8.15
CA VAL A 817 7.19 -14.38 -9.22
C VAL A 817 5.80 -14.84 -8.78
N VAL A 818 4.80 -14.55 -9.61
CA VAL A 818 3.43 -15.04 -9.45
C VAL A 818 3.35 -16.44 -10.06
N HIS A 819 2.82 -17.41 -9.33
CA HIS A 819 2.76 -18.81 -9.79
C HIS A 819 1.36 -19.41 -9.61
N PHE A 820 0.81 -19.96 -10.70
CA PHE A 820 -0.56 -20.44 -10.83
C PHE A 820 -0.70 -21.93 -10.42
N GLU A 821 -0.24 -22.28 -9.21
CA GLU A 821 -0.14 -23.67 -8.71
C GLU A 821 -1.43 -24.51 -8.89
N GLY A 822 -1.30 -25.75 -9.39
CA GLY A 822 -2.39 -26.73 -9.45
C GLY A 822 -3.03 -26.93 -10.83
N VAL A 823 -2.60 -26.17 -11.85
CA VAL A 823 -3.12 -26.28 -13.23
C VAL A 823 -2.31 -27.26 -14.09
N SER A 824 -1.01 -27.40 -13.82
CA SER A 824 -0.10 -28.28 -14.56
C SER A 824 -0.19 -29.76 -14.11
N ASN A 825 -0.54 -30.04 -12.84
CA ASN A 825 -0.67 -31.40 -12.30
C ASN A 825 -1.76 -31.49 -11.20
N GLY A 826 -2.86 -32.20 -11.47
CA GLY A 826 -4.06 -32.29 -10.62
C GLY A 826 -3.86 -32.70 -9.15
N THR A 827 -4.94 -32.65 -8.36
CA THR A 827 -4.91 -32.68 -6.89
C THR A 827 -4.88 -34.08 -6.24
N ASP A 828 -4.93 -35.16 -7.02
CA ASP A 828 -5.04 -36.53 -6.48
C ASP A 828 -3.67 -37.18 -6.19
N VAL A 829 -3.39 -37.43 -4.91
CA VAL A 829 -2.19 -38.15 -4.42
C VAL A 829 -2.37 -39.67 -4.38
N ASN A 830 -3.61 -40.17 -4.53
CA ASN A 830 -3.96 -41.59 -4.43
C ASN A 830 -4.29 -42.24 -5.79
N GLY A 831 -4.26 -41.46 -6.87
CA GLY A 831 -4.53 -41.91 -8.24
C GLY A 831 -3.28 -42.31 -9.06
N THR A 832 -3.46 -42.49 -10.37
CA THR A 832 -2.39 -42.81 -11.34
C THR A 832 -1.55 -41.59 -11.77
N GLY A 833 -1.69 -40.45 -11.10
CA GLY A 833 -1.08 -39.16 -11.47
C GLY A 833 0.34 -38.92 -10.94
N LEU A 834 0.95 -37.81 -11.36
CA LEU A 834 2.33 -37.42 -11.02
C LEU A 834 2.56 -37.21 -9.51
N LYS A 835 1.55 -36.78 -8.73
CA LYS A 835 1.68 -36.55 -7.27
C LYS A 835 1.98 -37.81 -6.45
N ARG A 836 1.73 -39.03 -6.97
CA ARG A 836 2.16 -40.27 -6.29
C ARG A 836 3.68 -40.32 -6.08
N TYR A 837 4.43 -39.74 -7.02
CA TYR A 837 5.88 -39.71 -6.97
C TYR A 837 6.38 -38.81 -5.84
N GLN A 838 5.57 -37.88 -5.32
CA GLN A 838 5.93 -37.09 -4.14
C GLN A 838 6.21 -37.99 -2.92
N VAL A 839 5.38 -39.02 -2.69
CA VAL A 839 5.57 -39.95 -1.56
C VAL A 839 6.73 -40.91 -1.83
N GLU A 840 6.82 -41.45 -3.05
CA GLU A 840 7.89 -42.38 -3.44
C GLU A 840 9.27 -41.71 -3.42
N ASN A 841 9.38 -40.53 -4.03
CA ASN A 841 10.63 -39.79 -4.15
C ASN A 841 11.05 -39.14 -2.84
N ASN A 842 10.12 -38.78 -1.95
CA ASN A 842 10.49 -38.34 -0.60
C ASN A 842 11.24 -39.46 0.15
N LYS A 843 10.79 -40.72 0.06
CA LYS A 843 11.55 -41.85 0.64
C LYS A 843 12.96 -41.96 0.05
N LYS A 844 13.12 -41.82 -1.27
CA LYS A 844 14.44 -41.82 -1.92
C LYS A 844 15.31 -40.65 -1.46
N LEU A 845 14.72 -39.47 -1.25
CA LEU A 845 15.42 -38.28 -0.73
C LEU A 845 15.88 -38.52 0.70
N GLN A 846 15.00 -39.02 1.57
CA GLN A 846 15.32 -39.44 2.94
C GLN A 846 16.45 -40.49 2.98
N GLU A 847 16.41 -41.49 2.10
CA GLU A 847 17.45 -42.51 2.00
C GLU A 847 18.80 -41.93 1.54
N LYS A 848 18.79 -41.03 0.55
CA LYS A 848 20.01 -40.38 0.03
C LYS A 848 20.66 -39.45 1.06
N TRP A 849 19.84 -38.65 1.76
CA TRP A 849 20.28 -37.56 2.64
C TRP A 849 20.04 -37.86 4.12
N SER A 850 19.95 -39.14 4.49
CA SER A 850 19.63 -39.57 5.86
C SER A 850 20.55 -38.95 6.91
N GLU A 851 21.84 -38.80 6.61
CA GLU A 851 22.80 -38.16 7.52
C GLU A 851 22.63 -36.64 7.60
N GLU A 852 22.24 -35.99 6.51
CA GLU A 852 22.02 -34.54 6.50
C GLU A 852 20.72 -34.18 7.23
N PHE A 853 19.67 -35.00 7.11
CA PHE A 853 18.39 -34.78 7.79
C PHE A 853 18.53 -34.84 9.31
N LYS A 854 19.47 -35.64 9.85
CA LYS A 854 19.79 -35.65 11.29
C LYS A 854 20.29 -34.29 11.80
N ASN A 855 20.81 -33.45 10.90
CA ASN A 855 21.30 -32.11 11.22
C ASN A 855 20.24 -31.02 11.00
N GLN A 856 19.01 -31.39 10.64
CA GLN A 856 17.89 -30.46 10.46
C GLN A 856 17.04 -30.34 11.73
N TYR A 857 16.16 -29.34 11.77
CA TYR A 857 15.26 -29.13 12.90
C TYR A 857 14.15 -30.20 12.97
N ASP A 858 13.72 -30.51 14.20
CA ASP A 858 12.62 -31.45 14.43
C ASP A 858 11.26 -30.84 14.13
N ASN A 859 10.39 -31.65 13.54
CA ASN A 859 8.99 -31.28 13.29
C ASN A 859 8.11 -31.56 14.52
N VAL A 860 8.07 -30.61 15.47
CA VAL A 860 7.38 -30.77 16.76
C VAL A 860 5.90 -30.38 16.77
N GLY A 861 5.23 -30.40 15.60
CA GLY A 861 3.76 -30.29 15.50
C GLY A 861 3.17 -28.88 15.63
N VAL A 862 3.96 -27.88 16.03
CA VAL A 862 3.67 -26.44 15.85
C VAL A 862 4.97 -25.80 15.38
N PRO A 863 5.15 -25.53 14.08
CA PRO A 863 6.42 -25.00 13.60
C PRO A 863 6.54 -23.53 13.99
N ASN A 864 7.15 -23.25 15.15
CA ASN A 864 7.83 -21.96 15.33
C ASN A 864 9.10 -22.01 14.46
N GLY A 865 8.94 -21.60 13.20
CA GLY A 865 9.98 -21.64 12.18
C GLY A 865 11.12 -20.63 12.39
N PHE A 866 11.18 -19.92 13.53
CA PHE A 866 12.09 -18.80 13.77
C PHE A 866 13.54 -19.09 13.36
N ARG A 867 14.11 -20.21 13.82
CA ARG A 867 15.49 -20.59 13.45
C ARG A 867 15.59 -21.44 12.18
N ALA A 868 14.55 -22.24 11.91
CA ALA A 868 14.54 -23.14 10.75
C ALA A 868 14.49 -22.37 9.42
N ARG A 869 13.70 -21.28 9.35
CA ARG A 869 13.50 -20.47 8.13
C ARG A 869 14.76 -19.83 7.57
N GLU A 870 15.80 -19.68 8.39
CA GLU A 870 17.05 -19.00 8.05
C GLU A 870 18.31 -19.85 8.35
N ARG A 871 18.11 -21.15 8.59
CA ARG A 871 19.17 -22.13 8.90
C ARG A 871 20.15 -21.64 9.98
N SER A 872 19.62 -21.13 11.10
CA SER A 872 20.42 -20.52 12.17
C SER A 872 20.80 -21.48 13.31
N MET A 873 20.93 -22.78 13.02
CA MET A 873 21.32 -23.78 14.02
C MET A 873 22.74 -23.52 14.52
N GLY A 874 22.89 -23.41 15.85
CA GLY A 874 24.16 -23.10 16.50
C GLY A 874 24.63 -21.66 16.33
N LYS A 875 23.91 -20.81 15.57
CA LYS A 875 24.21 -19.38 15.46
C LYS A 875 23.56 -18.62 16.61
N LYS A 876 24.28 -17.64 17.15
CA LYS A 876 23.73 -16.72 18.15
C LYS A 876 22.88 -15.64 17.46
N VAL A 877 21.75 -15.30 18.07
CA VAL A 877 20.82 -14.28 17.59
C VAL A 877 20.92 -13.03 18.45
N ILE A 878 21.10 -11.88 17.79
CA ILE A 878 21.13 -10.57 18.42
C ILE A 878 19.85 -9.82 18.05
N LEU A 879 19.06 -9.42 19.05
CA LEU A 879 18.06 -8.38 18.92
C LEU A 879 18.73 -7.02 19.10
N PHE A 880 18.90 -6.30 18.01
CA PHE A 880 19.57 -5.01 17.95
C PHE A 880 18.53 -3.89 17.95
N VAL A 881 18.50 -3.05 18.99
CA VAL A 881 17.46 -2.02 19.17
C VAL A 881 18.06 -0.62 19.09
N ASP A 882 17.50 0.24 18.25
CA ASP A 882 17.89 1.65 18.11
C ASP A 882 16.65 2.52 17.80
N HIS A 883 16.77 3.84 17.85
CA HIS A 883 15.64 4.77 17.69
C HIS A 883 14.91 4.67 16.33
N TYR A 884 15.63 4.34 15.26
CA TYR A 884 15.17 4.20 13.89
C TYR A 884 16.22 3.40 13.08
N VAL A 885 15.88 3.03 11.84
CA VAL A 885 16.79 2.32 10.93
C VAL A 885 18.01 3.20 10.61
N PRO A 886 19.25 2.72 10.83
CA PRO A 886 20.47 3.55 10.78
C PRO A 886 20.67 4.21 9.41
N THR A 887 20.59 5.54 9.39
CA THR A 887 20.94 6.37 8.23
C THR A 887 22.45 6.61 8.20
N PHE A 888 23.21 5.58 7.82
CA PHE A 888 24.66 5.51 8.00
C PHE A 888 25.50 6.59 7.28
N ASP A 889 24.90 7.32 6.34
CA ASP A 889 25.49 8.43 5.58
C ASP A 889 25.10 9.82 6.14
N LYS A 890 24.25 9.90 7.17
CA LYS A 890 23.74 11.17 7.73
C LYS A 890 24.32 11.56 9.07
N ASP A 891 24.63 10.58 9.93
CA ASP A 891 25.18 10.83 11.26
C ASP A 891 26.12 9.72 11.75
N ALA A 892 27.02 10.10 12.65
CA ALA A 892 28.05 9.20 13.17
C ALA A 892 27.48 8.05 14.02
N GLY A 893 26.35 8.26 14.70
CA GLY A 893 25.69 7.23 15.51
C GLY A 893 25.14 6.12 14.61
N SER A 894 24.39 6.50 13.57
CA SER A 894 23.89 5.56 12.56
C SER A 894 25.02 4.83 11.82
N LYS A 895 26.12 5.53 11.47
CA LYS A 895 27.30 4.92 10.83
C LYS A 895 27.91 3.85 11.72
N THR A 896 28.07 4.15 13.01
CA THR A 896 28.54 3.20 14.04
C THR A 896 27.63 1.98 14.10
N THR A 897 26.32 2.20 14.32
CA THR A 897 25.31 1.12 14.42
C THR A 897 25.37 0.19 13.19
N PHE A 898 25.40 0.76 11.99
CA PHE A 898 25.48 -0.02 10.74
C PHE A 898 26.76 -0.85 10.62
N GLN A 899 27.92 -0.29 10.97
CA GLN A 899 29.20 -1.00 10.94
C GLN A 899 29.28 -2.14 11.96
N TYR A 900 28.71 -1.96 13.15
CA TYR A 900 28.61 -3.04 14.13
C TYR A 900 27.68 -4.15 13.65
N ILE A 901 26.53 -3.81 13.06
CA ILE A 901 25.63 -4.80 12.44
C ILE A 901 26.38 -5.63 11.38
N LYS A 902 27.16 -4.97 10.49
CA LYS A 902 28.01 -5.66 9.50
C LYS A 902 29.00 -6.62 10.16
N MET A 903 29.73 -6.14 11.16
CA MET A 903 30.70 -6.96 11.90
C MET A 903 30.03 -8.18 12.53
N PHE A 904 28.85 -8.04 13.14
CA PHE A 904 28.13 -9.17 13.73
C PHE A 904 27.71 -10.20 12.68
N ILE A 905 27.21 -9.76 11.52
CA ILE A 905 26.88 -10.65 10.40
C ILE A 905 28.13 -11.41 9.92
N GLU A 906 29.26 -10.72 9.74
CA GLU A 906 30.53 -11.33 9.31
C GLU A 906 31.09 -12.32 10.35
N ARG A 907 30.86 -12.08 11.65
CA ARG A 907 31.19 -13.01 12.73
C ARG A 907 30.18 -14.15 12.90
N GLY A 908 29.19 -14.24 12.03
CA GLY A 908 28.25 -15.36 11.96
C GLY A 908 27.03 -15.24 12.89
N TYR A 909 26.76 -14.04 13.43
CA TYR A 909 25.54 -13.78 14.19
C TYR A 909 24.36 -13.55 13.26
N VAL A 910 23.18 -13.93 13.73
CA VAL A 910 21.91 -13.55 13.10
C VAL A 910 21.43 -12.27 13.77
N VAL A 911 21.13 -11.25 12.97
CA VAL A 911 20.70 -9.95 13.48
C VAL A 911 19.23 -9.72 13.19
N LYS A 912 18.46 -9.45 14.25
CA LYS A 912 17.09 -8.92 14.17
C LYS A 912 17.16 -7.45 14.59
N PHE A 913 16.78 -6.54 13.72
CA PHE A 913 16.89 -5.10 13.98
C PHE A 913 15.51 -4.51 14.30
N LEU A 914 15.38 -3.91 15.48
CA LEU A 914 14.18 -3.24 15.94
C LEU A 914 14.38 -1.71 15.92
N PRO A 915 13.80 -1.00 14.95
CA PRO A 915 13.64 0.44 15.04
C PRO A 915 12.51 0.77 16.03
N ASP A 916 12.79 1.55 17.07
CA ASP A 916 11.80 1.93 18.10
C ASP A 916 10.62 2.76 17.54
N ASN A 917 10.81 3.42 16.40
CA ASN A 917 9.72 4.09 15.69
C ASN A 917 8.86 3.15 14.81
N PHE A 918 9.22 1.86 14.72
CA PHE A 918 8.57 0.81 13.92
C PHE A 918 8.39 1.15 12.44
N ALA A 919 9.15 2.11 11.91
CA ALA A 919 9.00 2.61 10.56
C ALA A 919 10.05 2.02 9.62
N LYS A 920 9.67 1.81 8.35
CA LYS A 920 10.64 1.67 7.27
C LYS A 920 11.28 3.02 6.97
N SER A 921 12.54 2.98 6.57
CA SER A 921 13.26 4.15 6.06
C SER A 921 14.10 3.69 4.88
N GLU A 922 13.58 3.87 3.67
CA GLU A 922 14.31 3.53 2.44
C GLU A 922 15.31 4.63 2.07
N PRO A 923 16.46 4.27 1.47
CA PRO A 923 16.87 2.92 1.05
C PRO A 923 17.51 2.07 2.17
N TYR A 924 17.64 2.60 3.39
CA TYR A 924 18.40 1.98 4.49
C TYR A 924 17.80 0.64 4.95
N THR A 925 16.47 0.54 4.97
CA THR A 925 15.76 -0.71 5.34
C THR A 925 16.08 -1.80 4.33
N GLY A 926 15.91 -1.52 3.03
CA GLY A 926 16.29 -2.44 1.96
C GLY A 926 17.76 -2.86 2.03
N ILE A 927 18.68 -1.96 2.36
CA ILE A 927 20.11 -2.31 2.49
C ILE A 927 20.34 -3.32 3.63
N LEU A 928 19.72 -3.12 4.80
CA LEU A 928 19.80 -4.08 5.91
C LEU A 928 19.16 -5.43 5.55
N GLU A 929 17.98 -5.41 4.94
CA GLU A 929 17.27 -6.60 4.48
C GLU A 929 18.11 -7.39 3.45
N GLN A 930 18.80 -6.71 2.54
CA GLN A 930 19.70 -7.34 1.56
C GLN A 930 21.00 -7.86 2.17
N MET A 931 21.41 -7.35 3.33
CA MET A 931 22.51 -7.93 4.13
C MET A 931 22.07 -9.14 4.96
N GLY A 932 20.77 -9.46 4.97
CA GLY A 932 20.19 -10.56 5.72
C GLY A 932 19.77 -10.23 7.14
N VAL A 933 19.51 -8.96 7.41
CA VAL A 933 18.92 -8.49 8.67
C VAL A 933 17.41 -8.48 8.56
N GLU A 934 16.73 -9.11 9.52
CA GLU A 934 15.28 -8.99 9.65
C GLU A 934 14.94 -7.68 10.38
N VAL A 935 14.32 -6.72 9.69
CA VAL A 935 13.94 -5.42 10.27
C VAL A 935 12.50 -5.49 10.78
N LEU A 936 12.29 -5.31 12.08
CA LEU A 936 10.99 -5.45 12.75
C LEU A 936 10.19 -4.13 12.67
N TYR A 937 9.42 -3.94 11.60
CA TYR A 937 8.64 -2.73 11.34
C TYR A 937 7.12 -3.02 11.25
N GLY A 938 6.32 -1.95 11.22
CA GLY A 938 4.88 -2.00 10.97
C GLY A 938 4.01 -1.95 12.23
N ASN A 939 2.71 -1.71 12.04
CA ASN A 939 1.75 -1.54 13.14
C ASN A 939 1.59 -2.79 13.99
N GLU A 940 1.64 -3.99 13.38
CA GLU A 940 1.57 -5.25 14.12
C GLU A 940 2.74 -5.39 15.10
N MET A 941 3.98 -5.13 14.63
CA MET A 941 5.16 -5.14 15.50
C MET A 941 5.07 -4.06 16.58
N ARG A 942 4.58 -2.86 16.25
CA ARG A 942 4.39 -1.77 17.23
C ARG A 942 3.47 -2.17 18.37
N THR A 943 2.36 -2.86 18.07
CA THR A 943 1.39 -3.29 19.08
C THR A 943 1.91 -4.46 19.90
N ASN A 944 2.61 -5.42 19.27
CA ASN A 944 2.91 -6.73 19.85
C ASN A 944 4.40 -6.97 20.17
N ILE A 945 5.26 -5.94 20.15
CA ILE A 945 6.73 -6.14 20.28
C ILE A 945 7.14 -6.89 21.55
N PHE A 946 6.52 -6.59 22.69
CA PHE A 946 6.86 -7.24 23.96
C PHE A 946 6.45 -8.72 23.95
N GLU A 947 5.26 -9.03 23.42
CA GLU A 947 4.78 -10.40 23.22
C GLU A 947 5.67 -11.16 22.23
N TRP A 948 6.14 -10.49 21.17
CA TRP A 948 7.07 -11.07 20.21
C TRP A 948 8.41 -11.40 20.85
N ILE A 949 8.97 -10.51 21.68
CA ILE A 949 10.22 -10.78 22.42
C ILE A 949 10.02 -11.96 23.37
N GLU A 950 8.92 -11.97 24.14
CA GLU A 950 8.62 -13.04 25.10
C GLU A 950 8.42 -14.38 24.40
N SER A 951 7.70 -14.40 23.27
CA SER A 951 7.44 -15.62 22.49
C SER A 951 8.69 -16.19 21.83
N ASN A 952 9.69 -15.34 21.55
CA ASN A 952 10.93 -15.73 20.90
C ASN A 952 12.15 -15.73 21.83
N GLN A 953 11.98 -15.53 23.13
CA GLN A 953 13.07 -15.36 24.08
C GLN A 953 14.07 -16.53 24.07
N ALA A 954 13.59 -17.77 23.92
CA ALA A 954 14.45 -18.96 23.87
C ALA A 954 15.35 -19.01 22.62
N ASN A 955 15.04 -18.18 21.61
CA ASN A 955 15.79 -18.07 20.38
C ASN A 955 16.66 -16.81 20.30
N ILE A 956 16.54 -15.87 21.23
CA ILE A 956 17.32 -14.63 21.24
C ILE A 956 18.41 -14.77 22.31
N ASP A 957 19.67 -14.73 21.90
CA ASP A 957 20.79 -14.89 22.83
C ASP A 957 21.16 -13.57 23.50
N ILE A 958 21.07 -12.46 22.74
CA ILE A 958 21.56 -11.14 23.16
C ILE A 958 20.57 -10.05 22.73
N ALA A 959 20.29 -9.12 23.64
CA ALA A 959 19.66 -7.84 23.34
C ALA A 959 20.72 -6.73 23.37
N TYR A 960 21.01 -6.14 22.22
CA TYR A 960 21.95 -5.03 22.07
C TYR A 960 21.16 -3.72 22.02
N LEU A 961 21.09 -3.02 23.14
CA LEU A 961 20.28 -1.82 23.31
C LEU A 961 21.15 -0.57 23.12
N ASN A 962 20.76 0.29 22.18
CA ASN A 962 21.46 1.54 21.91
C ASN A 962 20.72 2.72 22.53
N ARG A 963 21.49 3.73 22.97
CA ARG A 963 21.04 5.03 23.45
C ARG A 963 20.19 4.98 24.74
N PRO A 964 20.44 5.87 25.70
CA PRO A 964 19.76 5.79 27.00
C PRO A 964 18.22 5.92 26.91
N HIS A 965 17.70 6.83 26.09
CA HIS A 965 16.25 7.08 25.98
C HIS A 965 15.46 5.99 25.23
N ILE A 966 16.17 5.09 24.52
CA ILE A 966 15.56 3.92 23.86
C ILE A 966 15.71 2.71 24.76
N ALA A 967 16.92 2.44 25.27
CA ALA A 967 17.21 1.29 26.11
C ALA A 967 16.28 1.20 27.35
N THR A 968 15.92 2.33 27.96
CA THR A 968 14.99 2.35 29.12
C THR A 968 13.61 1.78 28.83
N LYS A 969 13.15 1.80 27.58
CA LYS A 969 11.83 1.26 27.20
C LYS A 969 11.79 -0.27 27.22
N TYR A 970 12.95 -0.92 27.03
CA TYR A 970 13.04 -2.37 26.82
C TYR A 970 13.76 -3.09 27.96
N ILE A 971 14.74 -2.46 28.60
CA ILE A 971 15.67 -3.14 29.51
C ILE A 971 14.98 -3.81 30.70
N ASP A 972 13.96 -3.18 31.27
CA ASP A 972 13.25 -3.70 32.44
C ASP A 972 12.41 -4.91 32.06
N PHE A 973 11.67 -4.80 30.96
CA PHE A 973 10.91 -5.92 30.41
C PHE A 973 11.83 -7.13 30.12
N ILE A 974 12.91 -6.92 29.38
CA ILE A 974 13.83 -8.00 29.00
C ILE A 974 14.43 -8.65 30.25
N LYS A 975 14.85 -7.85 31.23
CA LYS A 975 15.47 -8.33 32.46
C LYS A 975 14.50 -9.07 33.38
N GLU A 976 13.24 -8.66 33.42
CA GLU A 976 12.22 -9.23 34.30
C GLU A 976 11.51 -10.45 33.70
N LYS A 977 11.40 -10.51 32.36
CA LYS A 977 10.57 -11.51 31.66
C LYS A 977 11.37 -12.54 30.88
N THR A 978 12.67 -12.32 30.68
CA THR A 978 13.49 -13.20 29.84
C THR A 978 14.87 -13.45 30.46
N ASP A 979 15.56 -14.47 29.96
CA ASP A 979 16.96 -14.77 30.28
C ASP A 979 17.95 -14.18 29.24
N ILE A 980 17.49 -13.28 28.36
CA ILE A 980 18.30 -12.71 27.28
C ILE A 980 19.43 -11.86 27.87
N LYS A 981 20.66 -12.06 27.39
CA LYS A 981 21.81 -11.26 27.83
C LYS A 981 21.69 -9.83 27.30
N ILE A 982 21.68 -8.85 28.20
CA ILE A 982 21.56 -7.44 27.83
C ILE A 982 22.95 -6.80 27.70
N ILE A 983 23.24 -6.24 26.52
CA ILE A 983 24.38 -5.37 26.23
C ILE A 983 23.85 -3.97 25.95
N TYR A 984 24.46 -2.96 26.57
CA TYR A 984 24.04 -1.57 26.40
C TYR A 984 25.15 -0.74 25.75
N TYR A 985 24.84 0.01 24.70
CA TYR A 985 25.74 1.00 24.11
C TYR A 985 25.23 2.43 24.32
N GLY A 986 26.00 3.21 25.08
CA GLY A 986 25.61 4.56 25.48
C GLY A 986 25.77 5.63 24.40
N HIS A 987 26.60 5.40 23.38
CA HIS A 987 27.11 6.37 22.40
C HIS A 987 27.91 7.54 23.00
N ASP A 988 27.40 8.22 24.02
CA ASP A 988 28.10 9.24 24.78
C ASP A 988 27.52 9.31 26.21
N LEU A 989 28.22 9.98 27.12
CA LEU A 989 27.70 10.24 28.47
C LEU A 989 26.86 11.52 28.43
N HIS A 990 25.55 11.37 28.30
CA HIS A 990 24.63 12.51 28.21
C HIS A 990 24.76 13.42 29.43
N PHE A 991 24.87 12.85 30.63
CA PHE A 991 25.00 13.70 31.82
C PHE A 991 26.31 14.48 31.88
N LEU A 992 27.41 13.94 31.32
CA LEU A 992 28.69 14.64 31.24
C LEU A 992 28.60 15.79 30.22
N ARG A 993 27.95 15.54 29.07
CA ARG A 993 27.71 16.54 28.03
C ARG A 993 26.90 17.73 28.57
N GLU A 994 25.74 17.47 29.17
CA GLU A 994 24.88 18.52 29.73
C GLU A 994 25.59 19.28 30.88
N ARG A 995 26.41 18.58 31.68
CA ARG A 995 27.20 19.22 32.74
C ARG A 995 28.25 20.19 32.19
N ARG A 996 29.01 19.78 31.18
CA ARG A 996 30.03 20.64 30.55
C ARG A 996 29.37 21.86 29.91
N GLU A 997 28.21 21.69 29.28
CA GLU A 997 27.44 22.81 28.74
C GLU A 997 27.01 23.78 29.85
N TYR A 998 26.48 23.27 30.97
CA TYR A 998 26.19 24.11 32.15
C TYR A 998 27.42 24.87 32.68
N GLU A 999 28.58 24.20 32.78
CA GLU A 999 29.82 24.83 33.26
C GLU A 999 30.29 25.97 32.34
N LEU A 1000 29.90 25.95 31.06
CA LEU A 1000 30.19 27.00 30.08
C LEU A 1000 29.13 28.11 30.04
N THR A 1001 27.84 27.74 30.04
CA THR A 1001 26.72 28.68 29.82
C THR A 1001 26.15 29.26 31.10
N GLY A 1002 26.34 28.57 32.24
CA GLY A 1002 25.68 28.87 33.50
C GLY A 1002 24.19 28.49 33.55
N ASP A 1003 23.66 27.82 32.51
CA ASP A 1003 22.25 27.49 32.38
C ASP A 1003 21.79 26.39 33.37
N VAL A 1004 20.91 26.76 34.29
CA VAL A 1004 20.40 25.87 35.34
C VAL A 1004 19.58 24.72 34.76
N GLU A 1005 18.94 24.87 33.59
CA GLU A 1005 18.20 23.79 32.96
C GLU A 1005 19.13 22.64 32.54
N ARG A 1006 20.31 22.97 32.00
CA ARG A 1006 21.36 21.99 31.66
C ARG A 1006 21.88 21.23 32.87
N LYS A 1007 21.99 21.91 34.02
CA LYS A 1007 22.34 21.25 35.29
C LYS A 1007 21.29 20.24 35.75
N ASN A 1008 20.01 20.59 35.61
CA ASN A 1008 18.90 19.70 35.95
C ASN A 1008 18.84 18.51 34.98
N ALA A 1009 18.99 18.76 33.67
CA ALA A 1009 19.08 17.72 32.64
C ALA A 1009 20.25 16.76 32.92
N SER A 1010 21.43 17.28 33.27
CA SER A 1010 22.58 16.46 33.66
C SER A 1010 22.24 15.50 34.81
N SER A 1011 21.55 15.99 35.84
CA SER A 1011 21.16 15.15 36.99
C SER A 1011 20.18 14.05 36.58
N TYR A 1012 19.22 14.37 35.71
CA TYR A 1012 18.26 13.41 35.15
C TYR A 1012 18.96 12.31 34.33
N TRP A 1013 19.79 12.69 33.36
CA TRP A 1013 20.55 11.75 32.53
C TRP A 1013 21.45 10.86 33.40
N LYS A 1014 22.08 11.43 34.43
CA LYS A 1014 22.97 10.66 35.31
C LYS A 1014 22.23 9.54 36.01
N SER A 1015 21.02 9.79 36.51
CA SER A 1015 20.21 8.77 37.16
C SER A 1015 19.85 7.65 36.18
N MET A 1016 19.40 8.01 34.97
CA MET A 1016 18.96 7.06 33.96
C MET A 1016 20.12 6.24 33.39
N GLU A 1017 21.21 6.87 32.97
CA GLU A 1017 22.39 6.18 32.41
C GLU A 1017 23.00 5.22 33.44
N LEU A 1018 23.07 5.60 34.72
CA LEU A 1018 23.57 4.71 35.77
C LEU A 1018 22.67 3.51 36.03
N ASP A 1019 21.36 3.69 35.96
CA ASP A 1019 20.41 2.60 36.12
C ASP A 1019 20.54 1.59 34.98
N LEU A 1020 20.62 2.06 33.74
CA LEU A 1020 20.88 1.22 32.56
C LEU A 1020 22.18 0.43 32.69
N MET A 1021 23.28 1.11 33.05
CA MET A 1021 24.60 0.50 33.20
C MET A 1021 24.59 -0.63 34.25
N ARG A 1022 23.86 -0.45 35.35
CA ARG A 1022 23.73 -1.46 36.42
C ARG A 1022 22.83 -2.62 36.01
N LYS A 1023 21.91 -2.39 35.09
CA LYS A 1023 20.99 -3.42 34.60
C LYS A 1023 21.61 -4.29 33.51
N ALA A 1024 22.45 -3.70 32.65
CA ALA A 1024 23.17 -4.39 31.59
C ALA A 1024 24.27 -5.31 32.11
N SER A 1025 24.58 -6.36 31.34
CA SER A 1025 25.71 -7.26 31.64
C SER A 1025 27.05 -6.57 31.38
N ILE A 1026 27.10 -5.72 30.36
CA ILE A 1026 28.21 -4.84 30.03
C ILE A 1026 27.68 -3.58 29.33
N SER A 1027 28.33 -2.45 29.60
CA SER A 1027 28.06 -1.18 28.95
C SER A 1027 29.24 -0.76 28.07
N TYR A 1028 28.97 -0.40 26.83
CA TYR A 1028 29.98 0.10 25.90
C TYR A 1028 29.93 1.62 25.76
N TYR A 1029 31.11 2.21 25.61
CA TYR A 1029 31.31 3.64 25.34
C TYR A 1029 32.45 3.86 24.33
N PRO A 1030 32.47 4.97 23.57
CA PRO A 1030 33.42 5.14 22.46
C PRO A 1030 34.90 5.23 22.84
N SER A 1031 35.23 5.53 24.09
CA SER A 1031 36.61 5.64 24.52
C SER A 1031 36.81 5.36 26.00
N ASN A 1032 38.08 5.21 26.40
CA ASN A 1032 38.44 5.07 27.81
C ASN A 1032 38.15 6.35 28.60
N VAL A 1033 38.01 7.52 27.96
CA VAL A 1033 37.69 8.77 28.67
C VAL A 1033 36.34 8.66 29.38
N GLU A 1034 35.32 8.14 28.69
CA GLU A 1034 34.00 7.91 29.29
C GLU A 1034 34.07 6.83 30.37
N VAL A 1035 34.75 5.72 30.10
CA VAL A 1035 34.86 4.58 31.03
C VAL A 1035 35.57 4.98 32.33
N ASP A 1036 36.72 5.65 32.22
CA ASP A 1036 37.47 6.15 33.37
C ASP A 1036 36.62 7.14 34.17
N TYR A 1037 35.86 8.00 33.47
CA TYR A 1037 34.95 8.95 34.13
C TYR A 1037 33.83 8.23 34.89
N ILE A 1038 33.22 7.18 34.33
CA ILE A 1038 32.24 6.34 35.03
C ILE A 1038 32.85 5.76 36.32
N HIS A 1039 34.07 5.23 36.21
CA HIS A 1039 34.78 4.60 37.33
C HIS A 1039 35.27 5.59 38.39
N THR A 1040 35.25 6.90 38.12
CA THR A 1040 35.51 7.91 39.17
C THR A 1040 34.43 7.92 40.26
N PHE A 1041 33.19 7.57 39.92
CA PHE A 1041 32.07 7.60 40.87
C PHE A 1041 31.42 6.22 41.10
N ASP A 1042 31.58 5.25 40.20
CA ASP A 1042 31.13 3.87 40.45
C ASP A 1042 32.04 2.83 39.75
N LYS A 1043 33.04 2.33 40.49
CA LYS A 1043 34.00 1.30 40.00
C LYS A 1043 33.39 -0.08 39.78
N LYS A 1044 32.15 -0.32 40.23
CA LYS A 1044 31.49 -1.63 40.09
C LYS A 1044 30.79 -1.77 38.74
N ILE A 1045 30.58 -0.67 38.02
CA ILE A 1045 29.95 -0.69 36.71
C ILE A 1045 30.87 -1.38 35.71
N ASN A 1046 30.37 -2.44 35.09
CA ASN A 1046 31.06 -3.14 34.03
C ASN A 1046 30.93 -2.34 32.73
N ALA A 1047 31.88 -1.44 32.50
CA ALA A 1047 31.96 -0.61 31.30
C ALA A 1047 33.26 -0.89 30.54
N LYS A 1048 33.18 -0.92 29.21
CA LYS A 1048 34.33 -1.16 28.32
C LYS A 1048 34.33 -0.14 27.17
N ALA A 1049 35.53 0.31 26.80
CA ALA A 1049 35.70 1.18 25.65
C ALA A 1049 35.66 0.36 24.37
N ILE A 1050 34.86 0.80 23.40
CA ILE A 1050 34.81 0.27 22.04
C ILE A 1050 35.04 1.41 21.08
N THR A 1051 35.58 1.13 19.90
CA THR A 1051 35.80 2.19 18.92
C THR A 1051 34.50 2.57 18.20
N ALA A 1052 34.37 3.84 17.81
CA ALA A 1052 33.18 4.35 17.13
C ALA A 1052 33.02 3.77 15.72
N TYR A 1053 34.11 3.56 14.97
CA TYR A 1053 34.02 3.06 13.59
C TYR A 1053 34.79 1.76 13.40
N VAL A 1054 34.15 0.81 12.71
CA VAL A 1054 34.68 -0.51 12.37
C VAL A 1054 34.71 -0.65 10.86
N PHE A 1055 35.91 -0.88 10.31
CA PHE A 1055 36.14 -0.98 8.87
C PHE A 1055 36.45 -2.42 8.47
N GLU A 1056 35.78 -2.87 7.40
CA GLU A 1056 35.93 -4.21 6.83
C GLU A 1056 37.11 -4.28 5.85
N LYS A 1057 37.28 -3.24 5.04
CA LYS A 1057 38.23 -3.21 3.92
C LYS A 1057 39.20 -2.06 4.13
N PHE A 1058 40.45 -2.30 3.76
CA PHE A 1058 41.52 -1.32 3.83
C PHE A 1058 42.13 -1.17 2.45
N GLY A 1059 42.15 0.06 1.93
CA GLY A 1059 42.82 0.35 0.66
C GLY A 1059 44.34 0.25 0.81
N ASN A 1060 45.03 -0.10 -0.28
CA ASN A 1060 46.48 0.04 -0.35
C ASN A 1060 46.79 1.43 -0.91
N ILE A 1061 46.63 2.46 -0.06
CA ILE A 1061 46.77 3.87 -0.46
C ILE A 1061 48.25 4.22 -0.48
N ASP A 1062 48.83 4.43 -1.67
CA ASP A 1062 50.16 5.02 -1.81
C ASP A 1062 50.05 6.55 -1.72
N TYR A 1063 50.27 7.09 -0.52
CA TYR A 1063 50.18 8.52 -0.29
C TYR A 1063 51.33 9.24 -1.00
N ASN A 1064 50.99 9.93 -2.09
CA ASN A 1064 51.94 10.71 -2.87
C ASN A 1064 51.72 12.22 -2.66
N PRO A 1065 52.57 12.90 -1.86
CA PRO A 1065 52.43 14.33 -1.61
C PRO A 1065 52.69 15.19 -2.84
N ASP A 1066 53.31 14.66 -3.91
CA ASP A 1066 53.62 15.43 -5.12
C ASP A 1066 52.41 15.71 -6.01
N ILE A 1067 51.40 14.84 -5.95
CA ILE A 1067 50.15 14.96 -6.74
C ILE A 1067 48.95 15.42 -5.91
N ARG A 1068 49.07 15.38 -4.59
CA ARG A 1068 48.04 15.81 -3.64
C ARG A 1068 48.21 17.28 -3.30
N GLU A 1069 47.13 18.05 -3.30
CA GLU A 1069 47.15 19.49 -3.04
C GLU A 1069 45.91 19.93 -2.26
N GLY A 1070 46.09 20.91 -1.37
CA GLY A 1070 45.02 21.54 -0.64
C GLY A 1070 44.85 21.03 0.78
N VAL A 1071 43.98 21.73 1.51
CA VAL A 1071 43.62 21.47 2.90
C VAL A 1071 42.12 21.18 2.96
N LEU A 1072 41.69 20.21 3.77
CA LEU A 1072 40.28 19.83 3.90
C LEU A 1072 39.77 20.03 5.33
N PHE A 1073 38.56 20.57 5.43
CA PHE A 1073 37.74 20.56 6.63
C PHE A 1073 36.41 19.84 6.35
N VAL A 1074 36.09 18.84 7.17
CA VAL A 1074 34.82 18.11 7.11
C VAL A 1074 34.05 18.31 8.41
N GLY A 1075 32.78 18.72 8.32
CA GLY A 1075 31.90 18.82 9.48
C GLY A 1075 30.49 19.26 9.16
N GLY A 1076 29.49 18.51 9.61
CA GLY A 1076 28.07 18.91 9.53
C GLY A 1076 27.80 20.14 10.40
N PHE A 1077 27.14 21.15 9.83
CA PHE A 1077 26.96 22.46 10.46
C PHE A 1077 25.71 22.57 11.34
N SER A 1078 24.89 21.52 11.40
CA SER A 1078 23.88 21.35 12.47
C SER A 1078 24.50 21.17 13.85
N HIS A 1079 25.79 20.83 13.93
CA HIS A 1079 26.53 20.68 15.17
C HIS A 1079 27.36 21.95 15.43
N PRO A 1080 26.96 22.83 16.39
CA PRO A 1080 27.55 24.15 16.58
C PRO A 1080 29.09 24.19 16.71
N PRO A 1081 29.75 23.22 17.39
CA PRO A 1081 31.21 23.15 17.44
C PRO A 1081 31.92 23.15 16.08
N ASN A 1082 31.30 22.61 15.02
CA ASN A 1082 31.92 22.59 13.69
C ASN A 1082 31.90 23.97 13.03
N ALA A 1083 30.78 24.70 13.15
CA ALA A 1083 30.67 26.07 12.66
C ALA A 1083 31.66 27.00 13.38
N ASP A 1084 31.77 26.83 14.70
CA ASP A 1084 32.72 27.57 15.53
C ASP A 1084 34.17 27.31 15.13
N ALA A 1085 34.55 26.04 14.97
CA ALA A 1085 35.89 25.64 14.56
C ALA A 1085 36.28 26.19 13.19
N LEU A 1086 35.35 26.16 12.23
CA LEU A 1086 35.61 26.72 10.90
C LEU A 1086 35.85 28.23 10.95
N LYS A 1087 34.99 28.98 11.65
CA LYS A 1087 35.17 30.43 11.82
C LYS A 1087 36.47 30.73 12.55
N TYR A 1088 36.75 30.03 13.66
CA TYR A 1088 37.99 30.21 14.41
C TYR A 1088 39.23 29.99 13.56
N PHE A 1089 39.24 28.94 12.73
CA PHE A 1089 40.34 28.65 11.81
C PHE A 1089 40.51 29.74 10.74
N LEU A 1090 39.41 30.18 10.12
CA LEU A 1090 39.44 31.20 9.08
C LEU A 1090 39.88 32.57 9.62
N ASP A 1091 39.33 32.98 10.77
CA ASP A 1091 39.55 34.30 11.34
C ASP A 1091 40.95 34.47 11.97
N ASN A 1092 41.55 33.38 12.47
CA ASN A 1092 42.76 33.45 13.29
C ASN A 1092 43.97 32.71 12.70
N MET A 1093 43.80 31.88 11.66
CA MET A 1093 44.87 30.98 11.19
C MET A 1093 45.01 30.96 9.66
N TRP A 1094 43.90 30.91 8.91
CA TRP A 1094 43.94 30.62 7.47
C TRP A 1094 44.68 31.69 6.66
N ASP A 1095 44.50 32.98 6.94
CA ASP A 1095 45.18 34.04 6.19
C ASP A 1095 46.72 33.92 6.29
N GLU A 1096 47.25 33.53 7.46
CA GLU A 1096 48.69 33.30 7.68
C GLU A 1096 49.20 32.01 7.02
N ILE A 1097 48.39 30.95 7.03
CA ILE A 1097 48.68 29.69 6.33
C ILE A 1097 48.70 29.93 4.82
N TYR A 1098 47.64 30.53 4.27
CA TYR A 1098 47.48 30.78 2.84
C TYR A 1098 48.58 31.69 2.28
N ALA A 1099 49.03 32.69 3.05
CA ALA A 1099 50.16 33.54 2.67
C ALA A 1099 51.46 32.76 2.38
N GLN A 1100 51.63 31.60 3.03
CA GLN A 1100 52.85 30.80 2.96
C GLN A 1100 52.75 29.63 1.96
N ILE A 1101 51.62 28.92 1.92
CA ILE A 1101 51.47 27.71 1.07
C ILE A 1101 50.61 27.91 -0.19
N LYS A 1102 49.70 28.91 -0.22
CA LYS A 1102 48.85 29.29 -1.38
C LYS A 1102 48.14 28.13 -2.09
N VAL A 1103 47.37 27.34 -1.33
CA VAL A 1103 46.65 26.16 -1.83
C VAL A 1103 45.15 26.26 -1.52
N PRO A 1104 44.28 25.50 -2.21
CA PRO A 1104 42.85 25.50 -1.91
C PRO A 1104 42.53 24.92 -0.53
N PHE A 1105 41.57 25.53 0.17
CA PHE A 1105 40.94 25.02 1.39
C PHE A 1105 39.51 24.61 1.10
N TYR A 1106 39.26 23.30 1.11
CA TYR A 1106 37.96 22.71 0.84
C TYR A 1106 37.15 22.57 2.13
N ILE A 1107 35.90 23.02 2.09
CA ILE A 1107 34.96 22.93 3.21
C ILE A 1107 33.78 22.06 2.79
N VAL A 1108 33.60 20.93 3.48
CA VAL A 1108 32.54 19.95 3.21
C VAL A 1108 31.67 19.76 4.45
N GLY A 1109 30.35 19.80 4.28
CA GLY A 1109 29.40 19.60 5.37
C GLY A 1109 27.95 19.93 5.00
N SER A 1110 27.02 19.13 5.53
CA SER A 1110 25.57 19.37 5.41
C SER A 1110 25.10 20.52 6.30
N ASN A 1111 23.93 21.08 5.97
CA ASN A 1111 23.18 22.06 6.77
C ASN A 1111 23.97 23.34 7.12
N ALA A 1112 24.84 23.81 6.23
CA ALA A 1112 25.53 25.08 6.39
C ALA A 1112 24.53 26.26 6.40
N THR A 1113 24.68 27.17 7.35
CA THR A 1113 23.97 28.44 7.37
C THR A 1113 24.42 29.32 6.21
N ASP A 1114 23.61 30.30 5.80
CA ASP A 1114 23.99 31.21 4.72
C ASP A 1114 25.24 32.03 5.06
N GLU A 1115 25.48 32.28 6.36
CA GLU A 1115 26.73 32.87 6.85
C GLU A 1115 27.95 31.98 6.55
N ILE A 1116 27.85 30.66 6.71
CA ILE A 1116 28.93 29.71 6.40
C ILE A 1116 29.12 29.57 4.89
N LYS A 1117 28.04 29.55 4.11
CA LYS A 1117 28.12 29.52 2.65
C LYS A 1117 28.81 30.78 2.09
N ALA A 1118 28.58 31.93 2.72
CA ALA A 1118 29.20 33.20 2.35
C ALA A 1118 30.71 33.26 2.61
N LEU A 1119 31.29 32.27 3.32
CA LEU A 1119 32.75 32.16 3.52
C LEU A 1119 33.49 31.72 2.25
N HIS A 1120 32.78 31.27 1.21
CA HIS A 1120 33.38 30.93 -0.08
C HIS A 1120 34.13 32.14 -0.66
N ASN A 1121 35.42 31.99 -0.93
CA ASN A 1121 36.27 33.06 -1.43
C ASN A 1121 37.48 32.49 -2.19
N GLU A 1122 37.34 32.33 -3.51
CA GLU A 1122 38.40 31.81 -4.36
C GLU A 1122 39.68 32.66 -4.35
N ALA A 1123 39.56 33.99 -4.15
CA ALA A 1123 40.72 34.88 -4.09
C ALA A 1123 41.62 34.58 -2.87
N LYS A 1124 41.03 34.06 -1.79
CA LYS A 1124 41.71 33.56 -0.59
C LYS A 1124 41.88 32.03 -0.57
N GLY A 1125 41.61 31.36 -1.69
CA GLY A 1125 41.70 29.89 -1.82
C GLY A 1125 40.61 29.13 -1.06
N ILE A 1126 39.54 29.76 -0.57
CA ILE A 1126 38.49 29.10 0.23
C ILE A 1126 37.38 28.57 -0.69
N ILE A 1127 37.21 27.26 -0.74
CA ILE A 1127 36.25 26.56 -1.62
C ILE A 1127 35.22 25.82 -0.76
N PHE A 1128 34.04 26.43 -0.60
CA PHE A 1128 32.90 25.77 0.02
C PHE A 1128 32.19 24.82 -0.96
N LYS A 1129 32.18 23.52 -0.66
CA LYS A 1129 31.54 22.47 -1.47
C LYS A 1129 30.12 22.11 -0.99
N GLY A 1130 29.80 22.34 0.29
CA GLY A 1130 28.52 21.96 0.87
C GLY A 1130 28.41 20.46 1.15
N PHE A 1131 27.21 19.91 1.05
CA PHE A 1131 26.98 18.46 1.11
C PHE A 1131 27.43 17.81 -0.20
N VAL A 1132 28.18 16.73 -0.11
CA VAL A 1132 28.71 15.96 -1.24
C VAL A 1132 28.40 14.47 -1.01
N SER A 1133 28.42 13.65 -2.07
CA SER A 1133 28.22 12.20 -1.92
C SER A 1133 29.42 11.53 -1.24
N GLU A 1134 29.26 10.29 -0.76
CA GLU A 1134 30.40 9.55 -0.19
C GLU A 1134 31.53 9.34 -1.21
N GLU A 1135 31.20 9.17 -2.49
CA GLU A 1135 32.18 9.05 -3.57
C GLU A 1135 32.94 10.36 -3.77
N GLU A 1136 32.26 11.51 -3.81
CA GLU A 1136 32.93 12.81 -3.95
C GLU A 1136 33.75 13.15 -2.69
N LEU A 1137 33.27 12.80 -1.48
CA LEU A 1137 34.02 12.97 -0.25
C LEU A 1137 35.29 12.10 -0.24
N LYS A 1138 35.18 10.83 -0.66
CA LYS A 1138 36.33 9.94 -0.83
C LYS A 1138 37.33 10.51 -1.84
N GLU A 1139 36.86 10.99 -2.99
CA GLU A 1139 37.74 11.65 -3.97
C GLU A 1139 38.47 12.86 -3.39
N LEU A 1140 37.81 13.63 -2.51
CA LEU A 1140 38.45 14.76 -1.84
C LEU A 1140 39.55 14.28 -0.90
N TYR A 1141 39.28 13.29 -0.04
CA TYR A 1141 40.32 12.68 0.79
C TYR A 1141 41.51 12.17 -0.04
N GLU A 1142 41.26 11.54 -1.19
CA GLU A 1142 42.33 11.08 -2.09
C GLU A 1142 43.13 12.21 -2.78
N LYS A 1143 42.56 13.41 -2.90
CA LYS A 1143 43.17 14.58 -3.59
C LYS A 1143 43.90 15.52 -2.64
N VAL A 1144 43.41 15.71 -1.41
CA VAL A 1144 43.99 16.69 -0.50
C VAL A 1144 45.28 16.20 0.14
N ARG A 1145 46.12 17.16 0.55
CA ARG A 1145 47.39 16.85 1.22
C ARG A 1145 47.24 16.83 2.73
N LEU A 1146 46.33 17.63 3.29
CA LEU A 1146 46.21 17.81 4.73
C LEU A 1146 44.75 17.95 5.16
N VAL A 1147 44.38 17.33 6.28
CA VAL A 1147 43.06 17.52 6.92
C VAL A 1147 43.23 18.30 8.23
N VAL A 1148 42.35 19.28 8.46
CA VAL A 1148 42.37 20.11 9.69
C VAL A 1148 41.09 19.97 10.50
N VAL A 1149 41.24 19.81 11.81
CA VAL A 1149 40.13 19.71 12.77
C VAL A 1149 40.36 20.63 13.98
N PRO A 1150 40.13 21.94 13.85
CA PRO A 1150 40.45 22.95 14.87
C PRO A 1150 39.31 23.18 15.89
N LEU A 1151 38.85 22.13 16.56
CA LEU A 1151 37.73 22.21 17.50
C LEU A 1151 38.12 22.91 18.82
N ARG A 1152 37.33 23.90 19.27
CA ARG A 1152 37.59 24.57 20.57
C ARG A 1152 36.85 23.93 21.74
N TYR A 1153 35.72 23.26 21.48
CA TYR A 1153 34.90 22.59 22.48
C TYR A 1153 34.14 21.41 21.84
N GLY A 1154 33.66 20.50 22.68
CA GLY A 1154 32.97 19.28 22.29
C GLY A 1154 33.21 18.15 23.30
N ALA A 1155 32.53 17.02 23.12
CA ALA A 1155 32.73 15.81 23.91
C ALA A 1155 32.76 14.57 22.99
N GLY A 1156 33.39 13.48 23.46
CA GLY A 1156 33.42 12.18 22.78
C GLY A 1156 34.38 12.09 21.59
N VAL A 1157 34.49 10.90 21.00
CA VAL A 1157 35.37 10.63 19.86
C VAL A 1157 34.88 11.32 18.59
N LYS A 1158 35.77 12.03 17.88
CA LYS A 1158 35.42 12.75 16.65
C LYS A 1158 35.57 11.86 15.43
N GLY A 1159 34.45 11.36 14.93
CA GLY A 1159 34.40 10.48 13.75
C GLY A 1159 35.13 11.04 12.51
N LYS A 1160 35.10 12.36 12.29
CA LYS A 1160 35.82 13.01 11.18
C LYS A 1160 37.36 12.85 11.23
N VAL A 1161 37.93 12.73 12.43
CA VAL A 1161 39.37 12.47 12.58
C VAL A 1161 39.65 11.01 12.19
N ILE A 1162 38.85 10.07 12.71
CA ILE A 1162 38.98 8.65 12.36
C ILE A 1162 38.77 8.39 10.87
N GLU A 1163 37.82 9.09 10.25
CA GLU A 1163 37.55 8.98 8.81
C GLU A 1163 38.73 9.48 7.96
N ALA A 1164 39.33 10.62 8.32
CA ALA A 1164 40.54 11.10 7.66
C ALA A 1164 41.72 10.13 7.81
N LEU A 1165 41.89 9.56 9.01
CA LEU A 1165 42.91 8.54 9.26
C LEU A 1165 42.67 7.26 8.45
N TYR A 1166 41.41 6.87 8.24
CA TYR A 1166 41.05 5.70 7.40
C TYR A 1166 41.42 5.89 5.93
N TYR A 1167 41.39 7.12 5.42
CA TYR A 1167 41.90 7.45 4.08
C TYR A 1167 43.41 7.76 4.05
N ASN A 1168 44.11 7.49 5.16
CA ASN A 1168 45.54 7.69 5.34
C ASN A 1168 45.99 9.15 5.14
N ASP A 1169 45.12 10.11 5.42
CA ASP A 1169 45.42 11.53 5.29
C ASP A 1169 46.11 12.07 6.56
N PRO A 1170 47.20 12.84 6.42
CA PRO A 1170 47.80 13.54 7.54
C PRO A 1170 46.82 14.53 8.19
N VAL A 1171 46.65 14.44 9.51
CA VAL A 1171 45.68 15.24 10.28
C VAL A 1171 46.39 16.19 11.25
N ILE A 1172 45.91 17.43 11.30
CA ILE A 1172 46.21 18.37 12.39
C ILE A 1172 44.92 18.73 13.12
N THR A 1173 44.93 18.59 14.44
CA THR A 1173 43.75 18.83 15.27
C THR A 1173 44.11 19.49 16.60
N THR A 1174 43.10 19.92 17.36
CA THR A 1174 43.25 20.39 18.75
C THR A 1174 43.18 19.22 19.72
N GLY A 1175 43.54 19.42 20.98
CA GLY A 1175 43.37 18.42 22.04
C GLY A 1175 41.92 17.97 22.19
N VAL A 1176 40.96 18.88 21.94
CA VAL A 1176 39.52 18.57 21.90
C VAL A 1176 39.15 17.68 20.71
N GLY A 1177 39.78 17.87 19.55
CA GLY A 1177 39.56 17.01 18.39
C GLY A 1177 40.20 15.63 18.51
N ALA A 1178 41.30 15.53 19.26
CA ALA A 1178 41.99 14.29 19.59
C ALA A 1178 41.39 13.52 20.80
N GLU A 1179 40.38 14.07 21.49
CA GLU A 1179 39.77 13.45 22.68
C GLU A 1179 39.30 12.01 22.37
N GLY A 1180 39.78 11.05 23.17
CA GLY A 1180 39.43 9.64 23.03
C GLY A 1180 40.13 8.88 21.89
N ILE A 1181 41.05 9.52 21.14
CA ILE A 1181 41.81 8.92 20.03
C ILE A 1181 43.25 8.65 20.49
N ASP A 1182 43.67 7.39 20.47
CA ASP A 1182 45.03 6.95 20.82
C ASP A 1182 46.05 7.40 19.76
N ASN A 1183 46.86 8.43 20.06
CA ASN A 1183 47.89 8.95 19.16
C ASN A 1183 49.28 8.28 19.31
N SER A 1184 49.36 7.06 19.85
CA SER A 1184 50.64 6.36 20.08
C SER A 1184 51.41 6.01 18.80
N TYR A 1185 50.77 6.07 17.64
CA TYR A 1185 51.40 5.82 16.33
C TYR A 1185 52.02 7.09 15.73
N ASN A 1186 51.78 8.27 16.32
CA ASN A 1186 52.09 9.59 15.75
C ASN A 1186 51.36 9.87 14.43
N GLN A 1187 50.11 9.42 14.34
CA GLN A 1187 49.28 9.52 13.14
C GLN A 1187 48.57 10.88 12.98
N MET A 1188 48.61 11.75 13.99
CA MET A 1188 48.10 13.11 13.92
C MET A 1188 48.94 14.08 14.75
N LEU A 1189 48.91 15.37 14.39
CA LEU A 1189 49.49 16.45 15.22
C LEU A 1189 48.41 17.14 16.04
N VAL A 1190 48.72 17.40 17.30
CA VAL A 1190 47.86 18.13 18.22
C VAL A 1190 48.45 19.53 18.47
N ALA A 1191 47.64 20.56 18.29
CA ALA A 1191 47.98 21.96 18.56
C ALA A 1191 46.74 22.72 19.04
N ASP A 1192 46.80 23.34 20.21
CA ASP A 1192 45.66 24.08 20.78
C ASP A 1192 45.73 25.59 20.53
N GLU A 1193 46.95 26.15 20.47
CA GLU A 1193 47.19 27.58 20.27
C GLU A 1193 47.30 27.94 18.77
N PRO A 1194 46.68 29.03 18.29
CA PRO A 1194 46.69 29.41 16.86
C PRO A 1194 48.07 29.45 16.22
N GLY A 1195 49.03 30.09 16.88
CA GLY A 1195 50.38 30.22 16.33
C GLY A 1195 51.10 28.88 16.18
N ASP A 1196 50.92 27.96 17.13
CA ASP A 1196 51.46 26.60 17.04
C ASP A 1196 50.74 25.79 15.94
N PHE A 1197 49.42 25.95 15.82
CA PHE A 1197 48.63 25.32 14.77
C PHE A 1197 49.07 25.76 13.37
N VAL A 1198 49.24 27.07 13.15
CA VAL A 1198 49.74 27.65 11.89
C VAL A 1198 51.14 27.11 11.57
N ASN A 1199 52.05 27.14 12.54
CA ASN A 1199 53.43 26.66 12.35
C ASN A 1199 53.48 25.18 11.98
N LYS A 1200 52.72 24.34 12.70
CA LYS A 1200 52.63 22.90 12.40
C LYS A 1200 52.00 22.63 11.05
N CYS A 1201 50.95 23.37 10.68
CA CYS A 1201 50.29 23.27 9.38
C CYS A 1201 51.26 23.57 8.23
N VAL A 1202 51.93 24.72 8.28
CA VAL A 1202 52.89 25.11 7.23
C VAL A 1202 54.10 24.19 7.19
N THR A 1203 54.64 23.79 8.34
CA THR A 1203 55.81 22.90 8.40
C THR A 1203 55.47 21.53 7.83
N LEU A 1204 54.37 20.92 8.28
CA LEU A 1204 53.95 19.59 7.82
C LEU A 1204 53.58 19.61 6.34
N TYR A 1205 52.89 20.64 5.84
CA TYR A 1205 52.49 20.73 4.44
C TYR A 1205 53.69 20.73 3.46
N ASN A 1206 54.84 21.25 3.89
CA ASN A 1206 56.07 21.33 3.10
C ASN A 1206 57.01 20.14 3.31
N ASP A 1207 56.88 19.40 4.42
CA ASP A 1207 57.70 18.24 4.73
C ASP A 1207 57.08 16.95 4.17
N LYS A 1208 57.49 16.61 2.93
CA LYS A 1208 57.01 15.43 2.21
C LYS A 1208 57.33 14.11 2.92
N GLU A 1209 58.43 14.04 3.67
CA GLU A 1209 58.80 12.81 4.38
C GLU A 1209 57.94 12.64 5.64
N ALA A 1210 57.72 13.73 6.39
CA ALA A 1210 56.81 13.73 7.53
C ALA A 1210 55.37 13.36 7.12
N LEU A 1211 54.85 13.89 6.00
CA LEU A 1211 53.53 13.53 5.48
C LEU A 1211 53.40 12.03 5.16
N LYS A 1212 54.40 11.44 4.49
CA LYS A 1212 54.41 10.00 4.18
C LYS A 1212 54.48 9.13 5.44
N ASN A 1213 55.33 9.53 6.40
CA ASN A 1213 55.45 8.82 7.67
C ASN A 1213 54.15 8.87 8.47
N MET A 1214 53.47 10.02 8.51
CA MET A 1214 52.19 10.19 9.19
C MET A 1214 51.06 9.41 8.51
N SER A 1215 51.02 9.41 7.17
CA SER A 1215 50.08 8.62 6.40
C SER A 1215 50.21 7.11 6.67
N LYS A 1216 51.46 6.61 6.74
CA LYS A 1216 51.72 5.23 7.13
C LYS A 1216 51.31 4.93 8.58
N ALA A 1217 51.60 5.85 9.50
CA ALA A 1217 51.17 5.72 10.88
C ALA A 1217 49.63 5.68 11.03
N ALA A 1218 48.92 6.45 10.21
CA ALA A 1218 47.45 6.41 10.14
C ALA A 1218 46.94 5.05 9.66
N ASP A 1219 47.51 4.52 8.57
CA ASP A 1219 47.19 3.19 8.04
C ASP A 1219 47.41 2.09 9.10
N ASP A 1220 48.57 2.10 9.76
CA ASP A 1220 48.91 1.16 10.82
C ASP A 1220 47.94 1.30 12.01
N TYR A 1221 47.61 2.52 12.42
CA TYR A 1221 46.65 2.77 13.50
C TYR A 1221 45.26 2.20 13.19
N VAL A 1222 44.70 2.54 12.03
CA VAL A 1222 43.33 2.15 11.65
C VAL A 1222 43.24 0.63 11.48
N LYS A 1223 44.23 -0.01 10.85
CA LYS A 1223 44.28 -1.48 10.74
C LYS A 1223 44.36 -2.18 12.09
N ASN A 1224 45.12 -1.64 13.04
CA ASN A 1224 45.34 -2.27 14.35
C ASN A 1224 44.27 -1.92 15.39
N LYS A 1225 43.44 -0.89 15.18
CA LYS A 1225 42.46 -0.41 16.16
C LYS A 1225 41.01 -0.38 15.67
N HIS A 1226 40.78 -0.33 14.36
CA HIS A 1226 39.47 -0.16 13.75
C HIS A 1226 39.09 -1.26 12.75
N SER A 1227 39.93 -2.28 12.56
CA SER A 1227 39.55 -3.47 11.80
C SER A 1227 38.52 -4.31 12.56
N ILE A 1228 37.73 -5.10 11.82
CA ILE A 1228 36.80 -6.07 12.40
C ILE A 1228 37.54 -7.02 13.35
N GLU A 1229 38.76 -7.44 13.04
CA GLU A 1229 39.61 -8.26 13.91
C GLU A 1229 39.96 -7.54 15.22
N ALA A 1230 40.50 -6.33 15.12
CA ALA A 1230 40.93 -5.57 16.29
C ALA A 1230 39.78 -5.25 17.24
N VAL A 1231 38.62 -4.86 16.69
CA VAL A 1231 37.44 -4.54 17.49
C VAL A 1231 36.82 -5.79 18.08
N TRP A 1232 36.75 -6.88 17.30
CA TRP A 1232 36.23 -8.14 17.78
C TRP A 1232 37.06 -8.71 18.94
N ASP A 1233 38.40 -8.63 18.88
CA ASP A 1233 39.26 -9.10 19.96
C ASP A 1233 39.02 -8.38 21.30
N ILE A 1234 38.52 -7.14 21.27
CA ILE A 1234 38.17 -6.36 22.47
C ILE A 1234 36.85 -6.86 23.10
N ILE A 1235 35.87 -7.22 22.26
CA ILE A 1235 34.49 -7.46 22.71
C ILE A 1235 34.05 -8.93 22.67
N ARG A 1236 34.80 -9.83 22.00
CA ARG A 1236 34.37 -11.22 21.75
C ARG A 1236 34.02 -12.01 23.00
N GLU A 1237 34.65 -11.71 24.14
CA GLU A 1237 34.36 -12.39 25.42
C GLU A 1237 33.00 -12.00 26.02
N ASP A 1238 32.46 -10.87 25.56
CA ASP A 1238 31.16 -10.36 25.99
C ASP A 1238 30.00 -10.94 25.17
N PHE A 1239 30.27 -11.69 24.10
CA PHE A 1239 29.27 -12.30 23.22
C PHE A 1239 29.30 -13.82 23.32
#